data_AF-A0A0F0HWQ5-F1
#
_entry.id   AF-A0A0F0HWQ5-F1
#
_cell.length_a   1.000
_cell.length_b   1.000
_cell.length_c   1.000
_cell.angle_alpha   90.00
_cell.angle_beta   90.00
_cell.angle_gamma   90.00
#
_symmetry.space_group_name_H-M   'P 1'
#
loop_
_entity.id
_entity.type
_entity.pdbx_description
1 polymer ?
#
loop_
_entity_poly.entity_id
_entity_poly.type
_entity_poly.pdbx_seq_one_letter_code
_entity_poly.pdbx_strand_id
1 'polypeptide(L)'
;MPFALPADFMARHWRKQPVHLPGAAAAFLANSPTRAEITAMLRDGAPHQTDGATVWFLEGLTSGLPGIEDLVANARSWFEWHDVWCDVFATTGPSSIGSHYDGSDNFTIQLTGNKTWFLSSPEGIHADDRRRRIMCEPGLGAASMPSTPRAFEVRAGDVLYIPSTWIHWGFSDGDSTSVSLVINVATAFHALQEQILDGLRRDPRWSLPLAVGPGSSDERHRALQNLIATDLPNNLHADVFARLGDREGAVYSLKGQFITREDTLTWDQSWIRGYVDQIDPRPEDVRLDSHRIAELVQLRARRNLERLLVQCHERSSRTTNEDARQIYRAVVTRLQGLSHGTLDAVLIDPDVCSWLAVSERDTAMAAERMRAEDPLAHALGLALLPELLAAQSQRTPLIITVGADEDGALALRRVGLQLLLPDHPDRVTLSVRDGDLYRLGPGDRRQLIPLAQPATGPDGLATVALPRSSAGIVITTARSDWLARLAPWSAIGSAVTSTPEWRRRVDAALDVLARDTAHTKDQVSLVSWALLREGAAAGCPDEHPIPEMPGLVLANANAPERLAMAVACAQARAEIDAVAESFSLVAEGTVAPAERKAWVLKIRREYLRARIGQMAVEAQVSLGEPTDRSWDASTLRSAPLTPWGRVILERCD
;
A
#
# COMPACT_ATOMS: atom_id res chain seq x y z
N MET A 1 5.92 48.76 8.97
CA MET A 1 5.93 47.28 9.03
C MET A 1 4.55 46.84 8.57
N PRO A 2 4.42 46.14 7.44
CA PRO A 2 3.10 45.75 6.91
C PRO A 2 2.39 44.80 7.88
N PHE A 3 3.13 43.92 8.55
CA PHE A 3 2.60 42.98 9.53
C PHE A 3 2.82 43.52 10.95
N ALA A 4 1.79 43.45 11.81
CA ALA A 4 1.85 43.86 13.22
C ALA A 4 2.66 42.86 14.08
N LEU A 5 3.86 42.51 13.63
CA LEU A 5 4.75 41.54 14.26
C LEU A 5 5.53 42.18 15.41
N PRO A 6 5.85 41.41 16.48
CA PRO A 6 6.78 41.85 17.51
C PRO A 6 8.14 42.25 16.90
N ALA A 7 8.78 43.27 17.46
CA ALA A 7 10.07 43.78 16.96
C ALA A 7 11.18 42.70 16.94
N ASP A 8 11.08 41.70 17.81
CA ASP A 8 12.01 40.57 17.94
C ASP A 8 11.52 39.30 17.24
N PHE A 9 10.48 39.37 16.41
CA PHE A 9 9.89 38.22 15.72
C PHE A 9 10.93 37.38 14.98
N MET A 10 11.78 38.01 14.17
CA MET A 10 12.83 37.31 13.42
C MET A 10 13.85 36.63 14.33
N ALA A 11 14.18 37.24 15.46
CA ALA A 11 15.17 36.69 16.39
C ALA A 11 14.59 35.54 17.21
N ARG A 12 13.34 35.64 17.65
CA ARG A 12 12.75 34.74 18.66
C ARG A 12 11.73 33.74 18.14
N HIS A 13 11.03 34.03 17.05
CA HIS A 13 9.88 33.23 16.61
C HIS A 13 10.11 32.59 15.25
N TRP A 14 10.59 33.35 14.27
CA TRP A 14 10.80 32.89 12.89
C TRP A 14 11.58 31.56 12.85
N ARG A 15 10.92 30.50 12.37
CA ARG A 15 11.40 29.10 12.26
C ARG A 15 11.85 28.47 13.58
N LYS A 16 11.40 28.99 14.72
CA LYS A 16 11.82 28.53 16.06
C LYS A 16 10.64 28.12 16.92
N GLN A 17 9.64 28.98 17.03
CA GLN A 17 8.49 28.72 17.91
C GLN A 17 7.26 29.52 17.47
N PRO A 18 6.06 28.99 17.75
CA PRO A 18 4.82 29.67 17.40
C PRO A 18 4.63 30.98 18.15
N VAL A 19 3.81 31.87 17.60
CA VAL A 19 3.33 33.08 18.28
C VAL A 19 1.88 33.36 17.90
N HIS A 20 1.07 33.63 18.92
CA HIS A 20 -0.31 34.09 18.77
C HIS A 20 -0.34 35.62 18.87
N LEU A 21 -1.00 36.25 17.91
CA LEU A 21 -1.09 37.70 17.75
C LEU A 21 -2.57 38.11 17.78
N PRO A 22 -3.11 38.42 18.98
CA PRO A 22 -4.51 38.79 19.11
C PRO A 22 -4.84 40.09 18.37
N GLY A 23 -5.94 40.10 17.61
CA GLY A 23 -6.39 41.29 16.86
C GLY A 23 -5.51 41.72 15.67
N ALA A 24 -4.51 40.92 15.28
CA ALA A 24 -3.57 41.28 14.23
C ALA A 24 -4.07 41.04 12.80
N ALA A 25 -5.22 40.40 12.60
CA ALA A 25 -5.69 39.98 11.27
C ALA A 25 -5.83 41.16 10.30
N ALA A 26 -6.36 42.31 10.75
CA ALA A 26 -6.52 43.48 9.90
C ALA A 26 -5.19 44.10 9.43
N ALA A 27 -4.09 43.87 10.16
CA ALA A 27 -2.76 44.29 9.73
C ALA A 27 -2.19 43.36 8.64
N PHE A 28 -2.57 42.08 8.65
CA PHE A 28 -2.18 41.15 7.60
C PHE A 28 -3.09 41.31 6.36
N LEU A 29 -4.40 41.30 6.57
CA LEU A 29 -5.40 41.22 5.52
C LEU A 29 -6.49 42.27 5.76
N ALA A 30 -6.21 43.51 5.36
CA ALA A 30 -7.10 44.65 5.59
C ALA A 30 -8.45 44.51 4.87
N ASN A 31 -8.43 43.99 3.64
CA ASN A 31 -9.62 43.71 2.83
C ASN A 31 -9.88 42.20 2.80
N SER A 32 -10.35 41.63 3.92
CA SER A 32 -10.55 40.19 4.03
C SER A 32 -11.75 39.68 3.22
N PRO A 33 -11.66 38.47 2.64
CA PRO A 33 -12.78 37.85 1.96
C PRO A 33 -13.85 37.44 2.97
N THR A 34 -15.11 37.63 2.60
CA THR A 34 -16.25 37.15 3.36
C THR A 34 -16.45 35.65 3.15
N ARG A 35 -17.10 34.98 4.11
CA ARG A 35 -17.52 33.57 3.94
C ARG A 35 -18.39 33.37 2.69
N ALA A 36 -19.20 34.36 2.32
CA ALA A 36 -20.04 34.30 1.14
C ALA A 36 -19.22 34.28 -0.16
N GLU A 37 -18.17 35.10 -0.26
CA GLU A 37 -17.25 35.11 -1.42
C GLU A 37 -16.45 33.81 -1.51
N ILE A 38 -15.96 33.29 -0.38
CA ILE A 38 -15.28 31.98 -0.34
C ILE A 38 -16.22 30.87 -0.82
N THR A 39 -17.46 30.87 -0.33
CA THR A 39 -18.47 29.87 -0.71
C THR A 39 -18.90 30.01 -2.17
N ALA A 40 -18.95 31.23 -2.70
CA ALA A 40 -19.22 31.48 -4.11
C ALA A 40 -18.10 30.91 -4.99
N MET A 41 -16.84 31.18 -4.65
CA MET A 41 -15.69 30.64 -5.37
C MET A 41 -15.67 29.10 -5.36
N LEU A 42 -15.98 28.47 -4.22
CA LEU A 42 -16.11 27.01 -4.12
C LEU A 42 -17.23 26.47 -5.02
N ARG A 43 -18.38 27.16 -5.06
CA ARG A 43 -19.54 26.78 -5.89
C ARG A 43 -19.26 26.92 -7.38
N ASP A 44 -18.46 27.91 -7.76
CA ASP A 44 -18.08 28.18 -9.14
C ASP A 44 -17.04 27.18 -9.68
N GLY A 45 -16.69 26.16 -8.88
CA GLY A 45 -15.83 25.06 -9.29
C GLY A 45 -14.34 25.36 -9.17
N ALA A 46 -13.95 26.32 -8.32
CA ALA A 46 -12.54 26.54 -8.02
C ALA A 46 -11.89 25.23 -7.50
N PRO A 47 -10.67 24.87 -7.93
CA PRO A 47 -9.98 23.70 -7.43
C PRO A 47 -9.85 23.75 -5.90
N HIS A 48 -10.36 22.72 -5.23
CA HIS A 48 -10.35 22.63 -3.77
C HIS A 48 -10.28 21.18 -3.31
N GLN A 49 -9.84 20.98 -2.07
CA GLN A 49 -9.95 19.72 -1.36
C GLN A 49 -11.10 19.80 -0.35
N THR A 50 -11.81 18.70 -0.13
CA THR A 50 -12.92 18.65 0.83
C THR A 50 -13.15 17.23 1.34
N ASP A 51 -13.65 17.12 2.57
CA ASP A 51 -14.22 15.88 3.10
C ASP A 51 -15.66 15.62 2.60
N GLY A 52 -16.20 16.53 1.78
CA GLY A 52 -17.54 16.50 1.21
C GLY A 52 -18.64 16.97 2.17
N ALA A 53 -18.31 17.39 3.39
CA ALA A 53 -19.32 17.66 4.42
C ALA A 53 -19.02 18.87 5.31
N THR A 54 -17.78 18.99 5.81
CA THR A 54 -17.47 19.93 6.90
C THR A 54 -16.27 20.82 6.64
N VAL A 55 -15.34 20.44 5.77
CA VAL A 55 -14.14 21.24 5.48
C VAL A 55 -13.97 21.42 3.98
N TRP A 56 -13.75 22.66 3.56
CA TRP A 56 -13.33 23.02 2.21
C TRP A 56 -12.01 23.79 2.29
N PHE A 57 -11.09 23.42 1.41
CA PHE A 57 -9.72 23.90 1.38
C PHE A 57 -9.36 24.35 -0.03
N LEU A 58 -9.23 25.66 -0.23
CA LEU A 58 -8.68 26.25 -1.46
C LEU A 58 -7.18 26.41 -1.28
N GLU A 59 -6.39 25.83 -2.17
CA GLU A 59 -4.93 25.76 -2.05
C GLU A 59 -4.24 26.64 -3.10
N GLY A 60 -3.12 27.25 -2.74
CA GLY A 60 -2.22 27.89 -3.72
C GLY A 60 -2.71 29.23 -4.28
N LEU A 61 -3.59 29.94 -3.56
CA LEU A 61 -4.11 31.21 -4.05
C LEU A 61 -3.05 32.31 -3.99
N THR A 62 -2.82 32.96 -5.13
CA THR A 62 -2.02 34.19 -5.21
C THR A 62 -2.86 35.42 -5.52
N SER A 63 -4.12 35.22 -5.92
CA SER A 63 -5.12 36.25 -6.25
C SER A 63 -6.52 35.62 -6.25
N GLY A 64 -7.55 36.40 -6.61
CA GLY A 64 -8.91 35.89 -6.89
C GLY A 64 -9.92 36.09 -5.76
N LEU A 65 -9.47 36.20 -4.51
CA LEU A 65 -10.28 36.65 -3.38
C LEU A 65 -9.81 38.02 -2.88
N PRO A 66 -10.70 38.85 -2.30
CA PRO A 66 -10.34 40.14 -1.73
C PRO A 66 -9.10 40.09 -0.83
N GLY A 67 -8.17 41.01 -1.07
CA GLY A 67 -6.96 41.22 -0.26
C GLY A 67 -5.86 40.16 -0.40
N ILE A 68 -6.10 39.01 -1.05
CA ILE A 68 -5.09 37.94 -1.17
C ILE A 68 -3.88 38.39 -1.99
N GLU A 69 -4.10 39.09 -3.11
CA GLU A 69 -3.00 39.58 -3.95
C GLU A 69 -2.09 40.56 -3.19
N ASP A 70 -2.69 41.52 -2.49
CA ASP A 70 -1.96 42.49 -1.66
C ASP A 70 -1.21 41.80 -0.52
N LEU A 71 -1.85 40.83 0.15
CA LEU A 71 -1.23 40.04 1.23
C LEU A 71 0.01 39.29 0.73
N VAL A 72 -0.11 38.58 -0.40
CA VAL A 72 1.01 37.85 -1.02
C VAL A 72 2.11 38.81 -1.48
N ALA A 73 1.77 39.92 -2.15
CA ALA A 73 2.75 40.90 -2.60
C ALA A 73 3.52 41.54 -1.43
N ASN A 74 2.81 41.91 -0.36
CA ASN A 74 3.42 42.47 0.86
C ASN A 74 4.31 41.44 1.56
N ALA A 75 3.88 40.18 1.63
CA ALA A 75 4.67 39.10 2.21
C ALA A 75 5.95 38.86 1.39
N ARG A 76 5.84 38.78 0.07
CA ARG A 76 7.01 38.63 -0.82
C ARG A 76 8.03 39.75 -0.63
N SER A 77 7.55 40.99 -0.52
CA SER A 77 8.41 42.15 -0.30
C SER A 77 9.05 42.14 1.10
N TRP A 78 8.32 41.78 2.15
CA TRP A 78 8.83 41.87 3.52
C TRP A 78 9.76 40.71 3.90
N PHE A 79 9.44 39.50 3.46
CA PHE A 79 10.27 38.31 3.68
C PHE A 79 11.39 38.17 2.64
N GLU A 80 11.41 39.04 1.62
CA GLU A 80 12.33 38.97 0.48
C GLU A 80 12.31 37.58 -0.18
N TRP A 81 11.10 37.01 -0.32
CA TRP A 81 10.88 35.64 -0.74
C TRP A 81 9.75 35.53 -1.75
N HIS A 82 9.98 34.88 -2.88
CA HIS A 82 9.00 34.84 -3.98
C HIS A 82 7.96 33.71 -3.83
N ASP A 83 8.34 32.61 -3.18
CA ASP A 83 7.50 31.41 -3.07
C ASP A 83 6.57 31.52 -1.85
N VAL A 84 5.49 32.26 -2.08
CA VAL A 84 4.48 32.66 -1.10
C VAL A 84 3.11 32.57 -1.76
N TRP A 85 2.14 32.01 -1.06
CA TRP A 85 0.73 31.93 -1.46
C TRP A 85 -0.19 31.95 -0.23
N CYS A 86 -1.49 31.87 -0.45
CA CYS A 86 -2.49 31.73 0.59
C CYS A 86 -3.33 30.48 0.38
N ASP A 87 -3.62 29.77 1.47
CA ASP A 87 -4.63 28.74 1.48
C ASP A 87 -5.84 29.21 2.29
N VAL A 88 -7.04 28.85 1.84
CA VAL A 88 -8.29 29.31 2.47
C VAL A 88 -9.11 28.13 2.95
N PHE A 89 -9.44 28.14 4.23
CA PHE A 89 -10.23 27.13 4.88
C PHE A 89 -11.63 27.67 5.19
N ALA A 90 -12.65 26.93 4.76
CA ALA A 90 -14.01 27.10 5.24
C ALA A 90 -14.43 25.82 5.96
N THR A 91 -14.79 25.96 7.24
CA THR A 91 -15.28 24.87 8.07
C THR A 91 -16.74 25.10 8.42
N THR A 92 -17.54 24.03 8.44
CA THR A 92 -18.95 24.01 8.83
C THR A 92 -19.14 23.02 9.96
N GLY A 93 -19.70 23.48 11.07
CA GLY A 93 -19.84 22.70 12.30
C GLY A 93 -18.51 22.31 12.94
N PRO A 94 -18.54 21.47 13.99
CA PRO A 94 -17.34 21.01 14.68
C PRO A 94 -16.52 20.07 13.79
N SER A 95 -15.30 20.45 13.40
CA SER A 95 -14.48 19.64 12.50
C SER A 95 -12.99 20.01 12.52
N SER A 96 -12.18 19.17 11.89
CA SER A 96 -10.73 19.31 11.76
C SER A 96 -10.18 18.52 10.57
N ILE A 97 -9.00 18.93 10.07
CA ILE A 97 -8.22 18.19 9.06
C ILE A 97 -7.21 17.20 9.67
N GLY A 98 -7.21 17.04 10.99
CA GLY A 98 -6.30 16.14 11.69
C GLY A 98 -4.91 16.73 11.96
N SER A 99 -4.07 15.94 12.62
CA SER A 99 -2.74 16.34 13.08
C SER A 99 -1.67 16.07 12.00
N HIS A 100 -0.89 17.10 11.67
CA HIS A 100 0.11 17.05 10.60
C HIS A 100 1.22 18.08 10.81
N TYR A 101 2.19 18.13 9.90
CA TYR A 101 3.24 19.13 9.83
C TYR A 101 3.59 19.47 8.39
N ASP A 102 3.99 20.73 8.17
CA ASP A 102 4.28 21.24 6.83
C ASP A 102 5.75 21.49 6.58
N GLY A 103 6.09 21.54 5.29
CA GLY A 103 7.38 22.04 4.81
C GLY A 103 7.43 23.57 4.71
N SER A 104 6.41 24.29 5.17
CA SER A 104 6.26 25.74 5.04
C SER A 104 6.04 26.42 6.39
N ASP A 105 6.37 27.70 6.45
CA ASP A 105 5.97 28.59 7.54
C ASP A 105 4.55 29.11 7.26
N ASN A 106 3.65 29.03 8.26
CA ASN A 106 2.24 29.39 8.10
C ASN A 106 1.84 30.53 9.04
N PHE A 107 1.11 31.52 8.53
CA PHE A 107 0.35 32.47 9.35
C PHE A 107 -1.14 32.23 9.16
N THR A 108 -1.76 31.54 10.11
CA THR A 108 -3.21 31.33 10.12
C THR A 108 -3.91 32.60 10.60
N ILE A 109 -4.56 33.30 9.68
CA ILE A 109 -5.35 34.50 9.89
C ILE A 109 -6.83 34.09 10.04
N GLN A 110 -7.38 34.22 11.25
CA GLN A 110 -8.75 33.79 11.54
C GLN A 110 -9.75 34.88 11.17
N LEU A 111 -10.66 34.61 10.22
CA LEU A 111 -11.59 35.60 9.70
C LEU A 111 -12.94 35.55 10.44
N THR A 112 -13.52 34.36 10.58
CA THR A 112 -14.80 34.15 11.28
C THR A 112 -14.75 32.91 12.15
N GLY A 113 -15.56 32.86 13.21
CA GLY A 113 -15.58 31.72 14.14
C GLY A 113 -14.29 31.58 14.94
N ASN A 114 -14.16 30.46 15.65
CA ASN A 114 -13.01 30.17 16.52
C ASN A 114 -12.37 28.85 16.12
N LYS A 115 -11.06 28.73 16.35
CA LYS A 115 -10.34 27.46 16.26
C LYS A 115 -9.41 27.29 17.46
N THR A 116 -9.48 26.11 18.08
CA THR A 116 -8.46 25.66 19.03
C THR A 116 -7.35 24.97 18.25
N TRP A 117 -6.12 25.47 18.41
CA TRP A 117 -4.93 24.92 17.77
C TRP A 117 -4.02 24.24 18.78
N PHE A 118 -3.66 22.99 18.52
CA PHE A 118 -2.70 22.24 19.32
C PHE A 118 -1.39 22.13 18.55
N LEU A 119 -0.27 22.55 19.15
CA LEU A 119 1.03 22.58 18.51
C LEU A 119 2.10 21.88 19.36
N SER A 120 3.05 21.20 18.70
CA SER A 120 4.22 20.62 19.33
C SER A 120 5.49 20.81 18.50
N SER A 121 6.64 20.83 19.18
CA SER A 121 7.96 20.91 18.57
C SER A 121 8.21 19.73 17.61
N PRO A 122 8.98 19.93 16.52
CA PRO A 122 9.35 18.88 15.56
C PRO A 122 10.22 17.74 16.12
N GLU A 123 10.62 17.78 17.40
CA GLU A 123 11.52 16.79 18.02
C GLU A 123 10.97 15.35 17.98
N GLY A 124 9.64 15.17 17.96
CA GLY A 124 9.00 13.87 17.83
C GLY A 124 8.99 13.29 16.40
N ILE A 125 9.42 14.08 15.40
CA ILE A 125 9.49 13.66 13.99
C ILE A 125 10.91 13.18 13.69
N HIS A 126 11.04 12.08 12.95
CA HIS A 126 12.36 11.63 12.49
C HIS A 126 13.05 12.70 11.63
N ALA A 127 14.34 12.93 11.83
CA ALA A 127 15.08 14.00 11.16
C ALA A 127 15.06 13.87 9.62
N ASP A 128 15.09 12.63 9.12
CA ASP A 128 15.01 12.37 7.68
C ASP A 128 13.62 12.69 7.12
N ASP A 129 12.53 12.40 7.86
CA ASP A 129 11.18 12.72 7.38
C ASP A 129 10.97 14.24 7.30
N ARG A 130 11.51 15.00 8.26
CA ARG A 130 11.53 16.48 8.17
C ARG A 130 12.29 16.96 6.95
N ARG A 131 13.48 16.42 6.70
CA ARG A 131 14.29 16.75 5.52
C ARG A 131 13.50 16.47 4.24
N ARG A 132 12.93 15.26 4.12
CA ARG A 132 12.18 14.82 2.94
C ARG A 132 10.90 15.63 2.72
N ARG A 133 10.18 16.00 3.79
CA ARG A 133 9.02 16.90 3.72
C ARG A 133 9.40 18.29 3.22
N ILE A 134 10.50 18.87 3.72
CA ILE A 134 11.03 20.14 3.21
C ILE A 134 11.41 20.03 1.74
N MET A 135 11.90 18.86 1.30
CA MET A 135 12.25 18.58 -0.10
C MET A 135 11.03 18.21 -0.98
N CYS A 136 9.81 18.44 -0.48
CA CYS A 136 8.55 18.17 -1.17
C CYS A 136 8.38 16.70 -1.62
N GLU A 137 8.98 15.73 -0.92
CA GLU A 137 8.74 14.32 -1.23
C GLU A 137 7.27 13.93 -0.91
N PRO A 138 6.58 13.22 -1.81
CA PRO A 138 5.16 12.87 -1.63
C PRO A 138 4.95 11.86 -0.50
N GLY A 139 3.78 11.90 0.12
CA GLY A 139 3.36 10.93 1.15
C GLY A 139 3.87 11.21 2.57
N LEU A 140 4.40 12.41 2.83
CA LEU A 140 4.84 12.87 4.15
C LEU A 140 3.98 14.02 4.67
N GLY A 141 3.92 14.18 6.00
CA GLY A 141 3.24 15.29 6.67
C GLY A 141 2.28 14.85 7.77
N ALA A 142 1.75 13.63 7.74
CA ALA A 142 0.95 13.11 8.85
C ALA A 142 1.82 12.88 10.09
N ALA A 143 1.37 13.32 11.26
CA ALA A 143 2.03 13.07 12.54
C ALA A 143 1.03 13.07 13.69
N SER A 144 1.19 12.13 14.62
CA SER A 144 0.36 12.08 15.83
C SER A 144 0.69 13.25 16.76
N MET A 145 -0.34 13.91 17.27
CA MET A 145 -0.18 14.95 18.28
C MET A 145 0.30 14.30 19.60
N PRO A 146 1.38 14.80 20.24
CA PRO A 146 1.80 14.33 21.55
C PRO A 146 0.75 14.59 22.63
N SER A 147 0.88 13.93 23.79
CA SER A 147 -0.08 14.05 24.91
C SER A 147 -0.07 15.41 25.62
N THR A 148 0.98 16.21 25.43
CA THR A 148 1.15 17.52 26.08
C THR A 148 1.40 18.64 25.06
N PRO A 149 0.47 18.88 24.12
CA PRO A 149 0.63 19.94 23.13
C PRO A 149 0.40 21.32 23.76
N ARG A 150 0.95 22.36 23.13
CA ARG A 150 0.59 23.75 23.44
C ARG A 150 -0.74 24.06 22.75
N ALA A 151 -1.75 24.46 23.52
CA ALA A 151 -3.05 24.86 23.00
C ALA A 151 -3.12 26.39 22.82
N PHE A 152 -3.71 26.83 21.71
CA PHE A 152 -3.95 28.23 21.38
C PHE A 152 -5.41 28.41 20.96
N GLU A 153 -6.11 29.33 21.61
CA GLU A 153 -7.46 29.73 21.21
C GLU A 153 -7.37 30.90 20.24
N VAL A 154 -7.69 30.65 18.97
CA VAL A 154 -7.58 31.64 17.89
C VAL A 154 -8.98 32.07 17.48
N ARG A 155 -9.31 33.34 17.74
CA ARG A 155 -10.63 33.92 17.47
C ARG A 155 -10.59 34.76 16.21
N ALA A 156 -11.76 35.04 15.64
CA ALA A 156 -11.90 36.01 14.55
C ALA A 156 -11.17 37.32 14.87
N GLY A 157 -10.26 37.72 13.98
CA GLY A 157 -9.39 38.89 14.18
C GLY A 157 -7.96 38.54 14.60
N ASP A 158 -7.68 37.30 15.01
CA ASP A 158 -6.34 36.89 15.46
C ASP A 158 -5.49 36.32 14.31
N VAL A 159 -4.18 36.26 14.56
CA VAL A 159 -3.21 35.53 13.72
C VAL A 159 -2.41 34.56 14.58
N LEU A 160 -2.22 33.33 14.10
CA LEU A 160 -1.31 32.34 14.69
C LEU A 160 -0.19 32.03 13.69
N TYR A 161 1.06 32.30 14.08
CA TYR A 161 2.23 31.85 13.35
C TYR A 161 2.62 30.44 13.78
N ILE A 162 2.77 29.55 12.80
CA ILE A 162 3.19 28.15 12.95
C ILE A 162 4.49 27.96 12.15
N PRO A 163 5.62 27.67 12.81
CA PRO A 163 6.88 27.48 12.10
C PRO A 163 6.89 26.18 11.30
N SER A 164 7.69 26.15 10.22
CA SER A 164 7.87 24.93 9.42
C SER A 164 8.22 23.72 10.27
N THR A 165 7.69 22.56 9.91
CA THR A 165 7.83 21.25 10.57
C THR A 165 7.23 21.10 11.96
N TRP A 166 6.61 22.15 12.54
CA TRP A 166 5.86 21.98 13.79
C TRP A 166 4.63 21.12 13.56
N ILE A 167 4.43 20.14 14.45
CA ILE A 167 3.23 19.32 14.47
C ILE A 167 2.08 20.22 14.93
N HIS A 168 1.00 20.25 14.18
CA HIS A 168 -0.15 21.08 14.48
C HIS A 168 -1.47 20.39 14.15
N TRP A 169 -2.50 20.75 14.91
CA TRP A 169 -3.87 20.25 14.76
C TRP A 169 -4.84 21.38 15.10
N GLY A 170 -5.60 21.85 14.10
CA GLY A 170 -6.63 22.87 14.29
C GLY A 170 -8.02 22.25 14.37
N PHE A 171 -8.75 22.52 15.44
CA PHE A 171 -10.14 22.09 15.63
C PHE A 171 -11.06 23.30 15.66
N SER A 172 -12.09 23.29 14.82
CA SER A 172 -13.16 24.29 14.81
C SER A 172 -14.29 23.82 15.71
N ASP A 173 -14.79 24.69 16.59
CA ASP A 173 -15.95 24.41 17.46
C ASP A 173 -17.30 24.58 16.74
N GLY A 174 -17.30 25.30 15.62
CA GLY A 174 -18.43 25.51 14.75
C GLY A 174 -18.01 26.08 13.39
N ASP A 175 -18.91 26.83 12.75
CA ASP A 175 -18.62 27.47 11.47
C ASP A 175 -17.47 28.47 11.58
N SER A 176 -16.42 28.28 10.78
CA SER A 176 -15.26 29.16 10.79
C SER A 176 -14.66 29.34 9.41
N THR A 177 -13.93 30.44 9.22
CA THR A 177 -13.13 30.70 8.03
C THR A 177 -11.77 31.26 8.42
N SER A 178 -10.73 30.80 7.75
CA SER A 178 -9.36 31.27 7.98
C SER A 178 -8.56 31.29 6.68
N VAL A 179 -7.64 32.23 6.57
CA VAL A 179 -6.63 32.29 5.50
C VAL A 179 -5.29 31.93 6.11
N SER A 180 -4.61 30.93 5.59
CA SER A 180 -3.20 30.66 5.93
C SER A 180 -2.32 31.34 4.90
N LEU A 181 -1.56 32.36 5.29
CA LEU A 181 -0.45 32.86 4.47
C LEU A 181 0.71 31.86 4.60
N VAL A 182 1.08 31.25 3.48
CA VAL A 182 2.09 30.20 3.40
C VAL A 182 3.37 30.76 2.81
N ILE A 183 4.48 30.58 3.52
CA ILE A 183 5.83 30.96 3.08
C ILE A 183 6.65 29.69 2.97
N ASN A 184 6.93 29.25 1.75
CA ASN A 184 7.57 27.98 1.54
C ASN A 184 9.03 27.98 2.01
N VAL A 185 9.52 26.82 2.45
CA VAL A 185 10.94 26.64 2.77
C VAL A 185 11.66 26.13 1.53
N ALA A 186 12.66 26.87 1.07
CA ALA A 186 13.65 26.34 0.13
C ALA A 186 14.95 25.97 0.82
N THR A 187 15.60 24.94 0.31
CA THR A 187 16.96 24.56 0.67
C THR A 187 17.93 25.06 -0.40
N ALA A 188 19.24 25.02 -0.11
CA ALA A 188 20.26 25.27 -1.12
C ALA A 188 20.12 24.34 -2.33
N PHE A 189 19.59 23.13 -2.12
CA PHE A 189 19.30 22.20 -3.22
C PHE A 189 18.24 22.78 -4.17
N HIS A 190 17.09 23.25 -3.66
CA HIS A 190 16.06 23.86 -4.53
C HIS A 190 16.61 25.06 -5.32
N ALA A 191 17.43 25.90 -4.68
CA ALA A 191 17.99 27.08 -5.32
C ALA A 191 19.01 26.77 -6.42
N LEU A 192 19.74 25.65 -6.29
CA LEU A 192 20.87 25.32 -7.17
C LEU A 192 20.62 24.14 -8.11
N GLN A 193 19.60 23.31 -7.86
CA GLN A 193 19.38 22.06 -8.61
C GLN A 193 19.28 22.30 -10.11
N GLU A 194 18.47 23.26 -10.55
CA GLU A 194 18.30 23.54 -11.98
C GLU A 194 19.62 24.02 -12.61
N GLN A 195 20.36 24.88 -11.92
CA GLN A 195 21.64 25.39 -12.41
C GLN A 195 22.72 24.31 -12.46
N ILE A 196 22.75 23.41 -11.47
CA ILE A 196 23.66 22.26 -11.45
C ILE A 196 23.31 21.33 -12.61
N LEU A 197 22.04 20.97 -12.79
CA LEU A 197 21.60 20.08 -13.87
C LEU A 197 21.85 20.69 -15.25
N ASP A 198 21.58 21.98 -15.43
CA ASP A 198 21.84 22.72 -16.67
C ASP A 198 23.34 22.82 -16.96
N GLY A 199 24.16 23.08 -15.93
CA GLY A 199 25.62 23.07 -16.02
C GLY A 199 26.16 21.71 -16.46
N LEU A 200 25.70 20.63 -15.84
CA LEU A 200 26.07 19.26 -16.23
C LEU A 200 25.61 18.94 -17.66
N ARG A 201 24.39 19.34 -18.07
CA ARG A 201 23.91 19.13 -19.45
C ARG A 201 24.76 19.85 -20.51
N ARG A 202 25.32 21.01 -20.20
CA ARG A 202 26.16 21.78 -21.12
C ARG A 202 27.60 21.29 -21.17
N ASP A 203 28.06 20.52 -20.18
CA ASP A 203 29.36 19.87 -20.23
C ASP A 203 29.32 18.72 -21.25
N PRO A 204 30.15 18.74 -22.32
CA PRO A 204 30.19 17.67 -23.30
C PRO A 204 30.42 16.28 -22.66
N ARG A 205 31.21 16.20 -21.60
CA ARG A 205 31.53 14.92 -20.93
C ARG A 205 30.29 14.22 -20.37
N TRP A 206 29.30 14.98 -19.92
CA TRP A 206 28.04 14.50 -19.33
C TRP A 206 26.91 14.31 -20.36
N SER A 207 27.06 14.86 -21.57
CA SER A 207 26.06 14.77 -22.64
C SER A 207 26.45 13.80 -23.76
N LEU A 208 27.68 13.27 -23.75
CA LEU A 208 28.13 12.24 -24.68
C LEU A 208 27.33 10.93 -24.51
N PRO A 209 26.91 10.28 -25.61
CA PRO A 209 26.28 8.97 -25.54
C PRO A 209 27.20 7.94 -24.89
N LEU A 210 26.63 7.08 -24.06
CA LEU A 210 27.33 5.93 -23.51
C LEU A 210 27.56 4.86 -24.59
N ALA A 211 28.64 4.10 -24.47
CA ALA A 211 28.92 2.96 -25.34
C ALA A 211 27.81 1.89 -25.20
N VAL A 212 27.26 1.44 -26.33
CA VAL A 212 26.19 0.44 -26.42
C VAL A 212 26.57 -0.69 -27.39
N GLY A 213 26.12 -1.92 -27.11
CA GLY A 213 26.37 -3.11 -27.93
C GLY A 213 27.21 -4.20 -27.23
N PRO A 214 27.33 -5.40 -27.83
CA PRO A 214 28.11 -6.50 -27.26
C PRO A 214 29.56 -6.09 -26.96
N GLY A 215 30.03 -6.34 -25.74
CA GLY A 215 31.40 -6.02 -25.30
C GLY A 215 31.62 -4.57 -24.82
N SER A 216 30.61 -3.71 -24.84
CA SER A 216 30.74 -2.28 -24.47
C SER A 216 30.71 -1.98 -22.96
N SER A 217 30.43 -2.98 -22.11
CA SER A 217 30.17 -2.74 -20.67
C SER A 217 31.37 -2.16 -19.92
N ASP A 218 32.58 -2.68 -20.15
CA ASP A 218 33.78 -2.19 -19.45
C ASP A 218 34.11 -0.75 -19.82
N GLU A 219 33.89 -0.38 -21.08
CA GLU A 219 34.10 0.99 -21.56
C GLU A 219 33.10 1.96 -20.94
N ARG A 220 31.82 1.59 -20.96
CA ARG A 220 30.74 2.39 -20.34
C ARG A 220 30.96 2.55 -18.83
N HIS A 221 31.30 1.48 -18.12
CA HIS A 221 31.55 1.53 -16.67
C HIS A 221 32.73 2.45 -16.34
N ARG A 222 33.82 2.37 -17.10
CA ARG A 222 34.99 3.23 -16.92
C ARG A 222 34.67 4.71 -17.19
N ALA A 223 33.88 4.99 -18.22
CA ALA A 223 33.44 6.35 -18.53
C ALA A 223 32.62 6.95 -17.37
N LEU A 224 31.66 6.20 -16.85
CA LEU A 224 30.83 6.63 -15.71
C LEU A 224 31.64 6.78 -14.42
N GLN A 225 32.55 5.84 -14.12
CA GLN A 225 33.47 5.93 -12.99
C GLN A 225 34.33 7.20 -13.03
N ASN A 226 34.87 7.53 -14.19
CA ASN A 226 35.70 8.73 -14.34
C ASN A 226 34.89 10.01 -14.10
N LEU A 227 33.65 10.10 -14.60
CA LEU A 227 32.78 11.25 -14.36
C LEU A 227 32.45 11.40 -12.86
N ILE A 228 32.07 10.30 -12.21
CA ILE A 228 31.76 10.28 -10.78
C ILE A 228 32.97 10.71 -9.95
N ALA A 229 34.12 10.12 -10.21
CA ALA A 229 35.35 10.40 -9.46
C ALA A 229 35.83 11.84 -9.61
N THR A 230 35.57 12.45 -10.78
CA THR A 230 36.07 13.80 -11.09
C THR A 230 35.10 14.89 -10.63
N ASP A 231 33.80 14.70 -10.86
CA ASP A 231 32.84 15.80 -10.79
C ASP A 231 31.86 15.67 -9.60
N LEU A 232 31.75 14.49 -8.96
CA LEU A 232 30.87 14.30 -7.80
C LEU A 232 31.64 14.33 -6.46
N PRO A 233 31.03 14.86 -5.39
CA PRO A 233 31.55 14.72 -4.04
C PRO A 233 31.75 13.26 -3.62
N ASN A 234 32.85 12.97 -2.92
CA ASN A 234 33.23 11.61 -2.50
C ASN A 234 32.12 10.86 -1.73
N ASN A 235 31.32 11.57 -0.93
CA ASN A 235 30.23 10.97 -0.16
C ASN A 235 29.07 10.48 -1.04
N LEU A 236 28.99 10.89 -2.32
CA LEU A 236 27.98 10.42 -3.27
C LEU A 236 28.47 9.25 -4.12
N HIS A 237 29.77 8.93 -4.12
CA HIS A 237 30.33 7.93 -5.02
C HIS A 237 29.71 6.55 -4.80
N ALA A 238 29.64 6.10 -3.55
CA ALA A 238 29.10 4.78 -3.21
C ALA A 238 27.65 4.60 -3.68
N ASP A 239 26.78 5.55 -3.35
CA ASP A 239 25.35 5.53 -3.70
C ASP A 239 25.14 5.57 -5.22
N VAL A 240 25.93 6.37 -5.95
CA VAL A 240 25.83 6.45 -7.41
C VAL A 240 26.33 5.15 -8.07
N PHE A 241 27.42 4.57 -7.56
CA PHE A 241 27.94 3.30 -8.08
C PHE A 241 26.99 2.12 -7.87
N ALA A 242 26.35 2.04 -6.71
CA ALA A 242 25.36 1.00 -6.44
C ALA A 242 24.17 1.08 -7.43
N ARG A 243 23.64 2.28 -7.67
CA ARG A 243 22.56 2.50 -8.66
C ARG A 243 22.95 2.19 -10.11
N LEU A 244 24.21 2.42 -10.48
CA LEU A 244 24.72 2.03 -11.79
C LEU A 244 24.75 0.50 -11.95
N GLY A 245 25.16 -0.21 -10.89
CA GLY A 245 25.12 -1.68 -10.85
C GLY A 245 23.69 -2.23 -11.04
N ASP A 246 22.71 -1.62 -10.39
CA ASP A 246 21.30 -2.02 -10.49
C ASP A 246 20.73 -1.83 -11.90
N ARG A 247 21.04 -0.69 -12.55
CA ARG A 247 20.55 -0.35 -13.89
C ARG A 247 21.19 -1.14 -15.02
N GLU A 248 22.47 -1.47 -14.91
CA GLU A 248 23.22 -2.14 -15.99
C GLU A 248 23.12 -3.67 -15.96
N GLY A 249 22.49 -4.26 -14.95
CA GLY A 249 22.22 -5.68 -14.91
C GLY A 249 22.90 -6.39 -13.75
N ALA A 250 22.30 -6.23 -12.58
CA ALA A 250 22.20 -7.26 -11.56
C ALA A 250 21.57 -8.61 -12.05
N VAL A 251 21.60 -8.89 -13.36
CA VAL A 251 21.34 -10.23 -13.93
C VAL A 251 22.65 -11.02 -14.12
N TYR A 252 23.85 -10.40 -14.10
CA TYR A 252 25.09 -11.16 -14.34
C TYR A 252 26.22 -11.06 -13.29
N SER A 253 26.19 -10.15 -12.31
CA SER A 253 27.38 -9.92 -11.46
C SER A 253 27.21 -9.97 -9.93
N LEU A 254 26.02 -10.29 -9.38
CA LEU A 254 25.90 -10.50 -7.92
C LEU A 254 26.39 -11.87 -7.44
N LYS A 255 26.89 -12.75 -8.32
CA LYS A 255 27.49 -14.03 -7.90
C LYS A 255 28.86 -13.92 -7.23
N GLY A 256 29.52 -12.76 -7.24
CA GLY A 256 30.95 -12.67 -6.91
C GLY A 256 31.33 -12.02 -5.57
N GLN A 257 30.47 -11.19 -4.97
CA GLN A 257 30.84 -10.39 -3.80
C GLN A 257 29.70 -10.30 -2.79
N PHE A 258 29.20 -11.45 -2.35
CA PHE A 258 28.62 -11.51 -1.02
C PHE A 258 29.76 -11.60 -0.03
N ILE A 259 29.72 -10.76 1.00
CA ILE A 259 30.51 -10.94 2.22
C ILE A 259 30.34 -12.40 2.62
N THR A 260 31.42 -13.19 2.56
CA THR A 260 31.45 -14.57 3.03
C THR A 260 31.31 -14.55 4.55
N ARG A 261 30.10 -14.31 5.05
CA ARG A 261 29.70 -14.72 6.39
C ARG A 261 29.39 -16.21 6.30
N GLU A 262 29.95 -17.01 7.20
CA GLU A 262 29.71 -18.46 7.30
C GLU A 262 28.23 -18.84 7.47
N ASP A 263 27.33 -17.86 7.69
CA ASP A 263 25.88 -18.01 7.86
C ASP A 263 25.04 -17.63 6.63
N THR A 264 25.57 -17.68 5.40
CA THR A 264 24.74 -17.43 4.20
C THR A 264 23.65 -18.50 4.06
N LEU A 265 22.40 -18.06 3.86
CA LEU A 265 21.27 -18.94 3.59
C LEU A 265 21.52 -19.73 2.29
N THR A 266 21.78 -21.03 2.39
CA THR A 266 21.97 -21.92 1.24
C THR A 266 20.78 -22.84 1.06
N TRP A 267 20.49 -23.22 -0.18
CA TRP A 267 19.54 -24.27 -0.52
C TRP A 267 20.11 -25.18 -1.61
N ASP A 268 19.54 -26.36 -1.74
CA ASP A 268 19.94 -27.35 -2.72
C ASP A 268 19.42 -26.99 -4.11
N GLN A 269 20.33 -26.57 -5.01
CA GLN A 269 19.98 -26.26 -6.40
C GLN A 269 19.55 -27.49 -7.21
N SER A 270 19.93 -28.70 -6.79
CA SER A 270 19.46 -29.92 -7.45
C SER A 270 17.99 -30.18 -7.15
N TRP A 271 17.54 -29.88 -5.93
CA TRP A 271 16.13 -29.93 -5.55
C TRP A 271 15.27 -28.94 -6.35
N ILE A 272 15.71 -27.69 -6.50
CA ILE A 272 14.97 -26.70 -7.32
C ILE A 272 14.84 -27.19 -8.74
N ARG A 273 15.94 -27.64 -9.36
CA ARG A 273 15.90 -28.18 -10.73
C ARG A 273 14.97 -29.39 -10.83
N GLY A 274 15.07 -30.33 -9.89
CA GLY A 274 14.20 -31.50 -9.83
C GLY A 274 12.70 -31.17 -9.69
N TYR A 275 12.36 -30.05 -9.05
CA TYR A 275 10.99 -29.56 -8.94
C TYR A 275 10.56 -28.76 -10.19
N VAL A 276 11.44 -27.92 -10.75
CA VAL A 276 11.16 -27.06 -11.91
C VAL A 276 11.10 -27.84 -13.23
N ASP A 277 11.90 -28.89 -13.40
CA ASP A 277 12.05 -29.65 -14.65
C ASP A 277 10.90 -30.66 -14.91
N GLN A 278 9.94 -30.80 -13.99
CA GLN A 278 8.86 -31.80 -14.08
C GLN A 278 7.66 -31.41 -14.99
N ILE A 279 7.69 -30.28 -15.69
CA ILE A 279 6.60 -29.86 -16.61
C ILE A 279 7.17 -29.69 -18.00
N ASP A 280 6.48 -30.25 -19.00
CA ASP A 280 6.78 -30.01 -20.40
C ASP A 280 6.48 -28.54 -20.75
N PRO A 281 7.49 -27.72 -21.10
CA PRO A 281 7.32 -26.28 -21.29
C PRO A 281 6.60 -25.91 -22.59
N ARG A 282 6.12 -26.87 -23.39
CA ARG A 282 5.59 -26.60 -24.74
C ARG A 282 4.14 -27.08 -24.92
N PRO A 283 3.15 -26.27 -24.52
CA PRO A 283 1.80 -26.50 -24.98
C PRO A 283 1.67 -26.03 -26.44
N GLU A 284 1.72 -26.97 -27.39
CA GLU A 284 1.49 -26.69 -28.81
C GLU A 284 0.02 -26.32 -29.14
N ASP A 285 -0.92 -26.42 -28.17
CA ASP A 285 -2.34 -26.14 -28.38
C ASP A 285 -2.97 -25.33 -27.23
N VAL A 286 -3.69 -24.25 -27.59
CA VAL A 286 -4.13 -23.12 -26.71
C VAL A 286 -5.53 -23.33 -26.13
N ARG A 287 -5.95 -24.57 -25.85
CA ARG A 287 -7.26 -24.82 -25.22
C ARG A 287 -7.11 -24.94 -23.70
N LEU A 288 -7.72 -24.01 -22.97
CA LEU A 288 -7.79 -24.00 -21.51
C LEU A 288 -8.89 -24.97 -21.03
N ASP A 289 -8.51 -26.19 -20.68
CA ASP A 289 -9.35 -27.11 -19.91
C ASP A 289 -8.88 -27.18 -18.45
N SER A 290 -9.60 -27.91 -17.59
CA SER A 290 -9.27 -28.04 -16.16
C SER A 290 -7.87 -28.61 -15.94
N HIS A 291 -7.37 -29.45 -16.85
CA HIS A 291 -6.03 -30.03 -16.77
C HIS A 291 -4.96 -28.95 -17.02
N ARG A 292 -5.15 -28.11 -18.05
CA ARG A 292 -4.28 -26.96 -18.32
C ARG A 292 -4.26 -25.95 -17.19
N ILE A 293 -5.39 -25.68 -16.54
CA ILE A 293 -5.42 -24.76 -15.40
C ILE A 293 -4.57 -25.29 -14.25
N ALA A 294 -4.61 -26.60 -13.98
CA ALA A 294 -3.73 -27.23 -13.00
C ALA A 294 -2.24 -27.07 -13.36
N GLU A 295 -1.87 -27.25 -14.64
CA GLU A 295 -0.49 -27.02 -15.10
C GLU A 295 -0.05 -25.56 -14.93
N LEU A 296 -0.92 -24.58 -15.25
CA LEU A 296 -0.63 -23.16 -15.07
C LEU A 296 -0.42 -22.80 -13.60
N VAL A 297 -1.24 -23.38 -12.71
CA VAL A 297 -1.09 -23.23 -11.26
C VAL A 297 0.26 -23.79 -10.79
N GLN A 298 0.69 -24.94 -11.31
CA GLN A 298 2.01 -25.52 -11.00
C GLN A 298 3.17 -24.68 -11.54
N LEU A 299 3.05 -24.13 -12.76
CA LEU A 299 4.05 -23.21 -13.33
C LEU A 299 4.19 -21.95 -12.47
N ARG A 300 3.07 -21.38 -12.02
CA ARG A 300 3.06 -20.24 -11.11
C ARG A 300 3.71 -20.58 -9.78
N ALA A 301 3.40 -21.74 -9.19
CA ALA A 301 4.03 -22.21 -7.97
C ALA A 301 5.55 -22.24 -8.11
N ARG A 302 6.08 -22.85 -9.18
CA ARG A 302 7.52 -22.92 -9.45
C ARG A 302 8.20 -21.57 -9.55
N ARG A 303 7.60 -20.64 -10.29
CA ARG A 303 8.11 -19.27 -10.38
C ARG A 303 8.12 -18.58 -9.01
N ASN A 304 7.06 -18.78 -8.23
CA ASN A 304 6.96 -18.26 -6.88
C ASN A 304 8.02 -18.89 -5.96
N LEU A 305 8.39 -20.17 -6.14
CA LEU A 305 9.46 -20.78 -5.36
C LEU A 305 10.79 -20.06 -5.60
N GLU A 306 11.20 -19.89 -6.86
CA GLU A 306 12.47 -19.25 -7.19
C GLU A 306 12.52 -17.83 -6.63
N ARG A 307 11.46 -17.06 -6.84
CA ARG A 307 11.32 -15.69 -6.30
C ARG A 307 11.38 -15.68 -4.78
N LEU A 308 10.69 -16.60 -4.11
CA LEU A 308 10.65 -16.70 -2.66
C LEU A 308 12.02 -17.01 -2.09
N LEU A 309 12.75 -17.95 -2.68
CA LEU A 309 14.10 -18.31 -2.23
C LEU A 309 15.09 -17.16 -2.43
N VAL A 310 15.04 -16.48 -3.57
CA VAL A 310 15.85 -15.27 -3.83
C VAL A 310 15.55 -14.19 -2.80
N GLN A 311 14.27 -13.87 -2.58
CA GLN A 311 13.88 -12.85 -1.60
C GLN A 311 14.27 -13.24 -0.17
N CYS A 312 14.07 -14.49 0.25
CA CYS A 312 14.53 -14.97 1.56
C CYS A 312 16.05 -14.82 1.72
N HIS A 313 16.84 -15.12 0.68
CA HIS A 313 18.28 -14.99 0.71
C HIS A 313 18.74 -13.55 0.85
N GLU A 314 18.29 -12.69 -0.07
CA GLU A 314 18.67 -11.28 -0.11
C GLU A 314 18.32 -10.60 1.21
N ARG A 315 17.11 -10.83 1.72
CA ARG A 315 16.63 -10.21 2.96
C ARG A 315 17.34 -10.76 4.19
N SER A 316 17.54 -12.08 4.27
CA SER A 316 18.32 -12.70 5.36
C SER A 316 19.76 -12.16 5.41
N SER A 317 20.39 -11.91 4.26
CA SER A 317 21.74 -11.35 4.19
C SER A 317 21.82 -9.89 4.67
N ARG A 318 20.70 -9.16 4.61
CA ARG A 318 20.61 -7.72 4.89
C ARG A 318 20.04 -7.39 6.27
N THR A 319 19.50 -8.34 7.01
CA THR A 319 18.97 -8.09 8.36
C THR A 319 19.98 -8.44 9.45
N THR A 320 20.13 -7.57 10.45
CA THR A 320 20.89 -7.87 11.67
C THR A 320 20.03 -8.54 12.74
N ASN A 321 18.72 -8.63 12.53
CA ASN A 321 17.79 -9.29 13.44
C ASN A 321 17.98 -10.82 13.34
N GLU A 322 18.39 -11.45 14.43
CA GLU A 322 18.65 -12.89 14.46
C GLU A 322 17.36 -13.71 14.32
N ASP A 323 16.26 -13.29 14.93
CA ASP A 323 14.96 -13.97 14.83
C ASP A 323 14.47 -13.98 13.37
N ALA A 324 14.61 -12.85 12.67
CA ALA A 324 14.30 -12.76 11.24
C ALA A 324 15.15 -13.71 10.39
N ARG A 325 16.47 -13.79 10.64
CA ARG A 325 17.36 -14.74 9.94
C ARG A 325 17.01 -16.19 10.25
N GLN A 326 16.58 -16.48 11.48
CA GLN A 326 16.13 -17.82 11.85
C GLN A 326 14.81 -18.19 11.16
N ILE A 327 13.88 -17.25 11.04
CA ILE A 327 12.64 -17.46 10.28
C ILE A 327 12.94 -17.78 8.82
N TYR A 328 13.76 -16.97 8.13
CA TYR A 328 14.12 -17.25 6.72
C TYR A 328 14.80 -18.62 6.57
N ARG A 329 15.72 -18.97 7.47
CA ARG A 329 16.35 -20.30 7.49
C ARG A 329 15.34 -21.43 7.67
N ALA A 330 14.43 -21.29 8.63
CA ALA A 330 13.41 -22.30 8.91
C ALA A 330 12.42 -22.45 7.75
N VAL A 331 12.01 -21.34 7.13
CA VAL A 331 11.14 -21.33 5.95
C VAL A 331 11.80 -22.06 4.80
N VAL A 332 13.02 -21.70 4.40
CA VAL A 332 13.71 -22.36 3.27
C VAL A 332 13.90 -23.85 3.54
N THR A 333 14.39 -24.20 4.74
CA THR A 333 14.57 -25.61 5.14
C THR A 333 13.25 -26.37 5.08
N ARG A 334 12.15 -25.74 5.52
CA ARG A 334 10.85 -26.40 5.54
C ARG A 334 10.29 -26.63 4.15
N LEU A 335 10.38 -25.64 3.26
CA LEU A 335 9.93 -25.75 1.86
C LEU A 335 10.63 -26.91 1.13
N GLN A 336 11.93 -27.11 1.39
CA GLN A 336 12.69 -28.24 0.83
C GLN A 336 12.20 -29.62 1.28
N GLY A 337 11.57 -29.69 2.45
CA GLY A 337 11.03 -30.93 3.02
C GLY A 337 9.56 -31.19 2.67
N LEU A 338 8.89 -30.32 1.91
CA LEU A 338 7.49 -30.50 1.52
C LEU A 338 7.37 -31.44 0.32
N SER A 339 6.26 -32.18 0.26
CA SER A 339 5.86 -32.89 -0.97
C SER A 339 5.52 -31.87 -2.06
N HIS A 340 5.68 -32.23 -3.34
CA HIS A 340 5.41 -31.31 -4.45
C HIS A 340 3.99 -30.73 -4.42
N GLY A 341 2.97 -31.57 -4.17
CA GLY A 341 1.58 -31.08 -4.09
C GLY A 341 1.33 -30.13 -2.91
N THR A 342 1.99 -30.36 -1.77
CA THR A 342 1.92 -29.42 -0.62
C THR A 342 2.65 -28.12 -0.96
N LEU A 343 3.81 -28.22 -1.60
CA LEU A 343 4.62 -27.08 -2.01
C LEU A 343 3.87 -26.21 -3.02
N ASP A 344 3.21 -26.82 -4.01
CA ASP A 344 2.36 -26.11 -4.98
C ASP A 344 1.28 -25.30 -4.26
N ALA A 345 0.54 -25.93 -3.35
CA ALA A 345 -0.53 -25.29 -2.57
C ALA A 345 -0.01 -24.12 -1.71
N VAL A 346 1.19 -24.26 -1.12
CA VAL A 346 1.83 -23.20 -0.34
C VAL A 346 2.25 -22.03 -1.22
N LEU A 347 2.84 -22.30 -2.38
CA LEU A 347 3.44 -21.25 -3.22
C LEU A 347 2.41 -20.44 -4.01
N ILE A 348 1.21 -20.99 -4.21
CA ILE A 348 0.06 -20.25 -4.74
C ILE A 348 -0.82 -19.67 -3.64
N ASP A 349 -0.48 -19.92 -2.37
CA ASP A 349 -1.23 -19.37 -1.25
C ASP A 349 -1.24 -17.83 -1.34
N PRO A 350 -2.39 -17.19 -1.12
CA PRO A 350 -2.55 -15.75 -1.24
C PRO A 350 -1.65 -14.94 -0.31
N ASP A 351 -1.42 -15.42 0.93
CA ASP A 351 -0.58 -14.72 1.88
C ASP A 351 0.89 -14.76 1.40
N VAL A 352 1.33 -15.89 0.84
CA VAL A 352 2.68 -16.05 0.25
C VAL A 352 2.83 -15.23 -1.02
N CYS A 353 1.85 -15.24 -1.91
CA CYS A 353 1.84 -14.41 -3.13
C CYS A 353 1.88 -12.91 -2.80
N SER A 354 1.11 -12.49 -1.79
CA SER A 354 1.10 -11.10 -1.33
C SER A 354 2.45 -10.73 -0.73
N TRP A 355 3.02 -11.60 0.08
CA TRP A 355 4.37 -11.41 0.63
C TRP A 355 5.43 -11.25 -0.46
N LEU A 356 5.38 -12.07 -1.51
CA LEU A 356 6.27 -11.94 -2.67
C LEU A 356 6.14 -10.57 -3.33
N ALA A 357 4.91 -10.12 -3.60
CA ALA A 357 4.69 -8.82 -4.22
C ALA A 357 5.21 -7.65 -3.35
N VAL A 358 5.07 -7.73 -2.02
CA VAL A 358 5.62 -6.71 -1.11
C VAL A 358 7.14 -6.77 -1.07
N SER A 359 7.70 -7.96 -0.89
CA SER A 359 9.14 -8.14 -0.73
C SER A 359 9.90 -7.64 -1.95
N GLU A 360 9.42 -7.91 -3.17
CA GLU A 360 10.06 -7.42 -4.39
C GLU A 360 10.05 -5.90 -4.54
N ARG A 361 8.91 -5.27 -4.22
CA ARG A 361 8.80 -3.79 -4.23
C ARG A 361 9.74 -3.16 -3.21
N ASP A 362 9.78 -3.73 -2.00
CA ASP A 362 10.62 -3.25 -0.91
C ASP A 362 12.12 -3.47 -1.21
N THR A 363 12.48 -4.62 -1.78
CA THR A 363 13.87 -4.92 -2.20
C THR A 363 14.37 -3.95 -3.27
N ALA A 364 13.52 -3.55 -4.22
CA ALA A 364 13.85 -2.53 -5.21
C ALA A 364 14.09 -1.13 -4.61
N MET A 365 13.45 -0.82 -3.47
CA MET A 365 13.59 0.48 -2.79
C MET A 365 14.72 0.53 -1.77
N ALA A 366 15.21 -0.62 -1.30
CA ALA A 366 16.02 -0.71 -0.09
C ALA A 366 17.33 -1.51 -0.28
N ALA A 367 17.85 -1.57 -1.51
CA ALA A 367 18.98 -2.40 -1.89
C ALA A 367 20.27 -2.18 -1.06
N GLU A 368 20.42 -1.04 -0.39
CA GLU A 368 21.70 -0.61 0.19
C GLU A 368 21.79 -0.62 1.74
N ARG A 369 20.70 -0.84 2.47
CA ARG A 369 20.69 -0.68 3.94
C ARG A 369 20.56 -1.99 4.70
N MET A 370 21.49 -2.23 5.63
CA MET A 370 21.31 -3.23 6.69
C MET A 370 20.10 -2.86 7.54
N ARG A 371 19.24 -3.83 7.83
CA ARG A 371 17.99 -3.62 8.58
C ARG A 371 18.12 -4.15 10.00
N ALA A 372 17.85 -3.27 10.98
CA ALA A 372 17.80 -3.67 12.39
C ALA A 372 16.58 -4.55 12.70
N GLU A 373 15.48 -4.35 11.97
CA GLU A 373 14.27 -5.17 12.03
C GLU A 373 13.84 -5.58 10.62
N ASP A 374 13.28 -6.78 10.48
CA ASP A 374 12.68 -7.23 9.23
C ASP A 374 11.24 -7.73 9.46
N PRO A 375 10.24 -6.85 9.43
CA PRO A 375 8.84 -7.24 9.64
C PRO A 375 8.34 -8.23 8.58
N LEU A 376 8.96 -8.25 7.39
CA LEU A 376 8.60 -9.21 6.34
C LEU A 376 9.02 -10.62 6.72
N ALA A 377 10.11 -10.82 7.45
CA ALA A 377 10.46 -12.16 7.95
C ALA A 377 9.35 -12.70 8.86
N HIS A 378 8.87 -11.90 9.82
CA HIS A 378 7.82 -12.31 10.74
C HIS A 378 6.47 -12.53 10.03
N ALA A 379 6.13 -11.70 9.06
CA ALA A 379 4.93 -11.90 8.23
C ALA A 379 5.01 -13.22 7.43
N LEU A 380 6.17 -13.54 6.84
CA LEU A 380 6.36 -14.81 6.14
C LEU A 380 6.29 -16.00 7.10
N GLY A 381 6.87 -15.87 8.29
CA GLY A 381 6.77 -16.89 9.34
C GLY A 381 5.33 -17.15 9.75
N LEU A 382 4.50 -16.10 9.85
CA LEU A 382 3.07 -16.25 10.12
C LEU A 382 2.33 -16.90 8.95
N ALA A 383 2.65 -16.51 7.71
CA ALA A 383 2.06 -17.08 6.49
C ALA A 383 2.43 -18.57 6.29
N LEU A 384 3.58 -19.02 6.79
CA LEU A 384 4.03 -20.41 6.72
C LEU A 384 3.93 -21.13 8.07
N LEU A 385 3.11 -20.60 8.99
CA LEU A 385 2.98 -21.12 10.33
C LEU A 385 2.59 -22.61 10.39
N PRO A 386 1.61 -23.12 9.59
CA PRO A 386 1.30 -24.54 9.59
C PRO A 386 2.49 -25.42 9.23
N GLU A 387 3.28 -25.01 8.23
CA GLU A 387 4.46 -25.76 7.79
C GLU A 387 5.55 -25.71 8.85
N LEU A 388 5.75 -24.56 9.50
CA LEU A 388 6.73 -24.39 10.57
C LEU A 388 6.35 -25.19 11.83
N LEU A 389 5.06 -25.25 12.19
CA LEU A 389 4.57 -26.10 13.29
C LEU A 389 4.74 -27.59 12.99
N ALA A 390 4.58 -28.01 11.75
CA ALA A 390 4.81 -29.40 11.36
C ALA A 390 6.30 -29.81 11.39
N ALA A 391 7.23 -28.85 11.51
CA ALA A 391 8.65 -29.13 11.64
C ALA A 391 9.00 -29.57 13.08
N GLN A 392 9.01 -30.88 13.31
CA GLN A 392 9.54 -31.44 14.56
C GLN A 392 11.05 -31.19 14.63
N SER A 393 11.61 -30.97 15.84
CA SER A 393 13.05 -30.88 16.16
C SER A 393 13.80 -29.55 15.94
N GLN A 394 13.13 -28.40 16.07
CA GLN A 394 13.86 -27.13 16.14
C GLN A 394 14.52 -26.94 17.52
N ARG A 395 15.86 -26.97 17.57
CA ARG A 395 16.63 -26.73 18.81
C ARG A 395 16.40 -25.34 19.40
N THR A 396 16.17 -24.35 18.53
CA THR A 396 15.93 -22.95 18.91
C THR A 396 14.50 -22.60 18.54
N PRO A 397 13.71 -22.02 19.47
CA PRO A 397 12.34 -21.59 19.16
C PRO A 397 12.36 -20.46 18.13
N LEU A 398 11.44 -20.48 17.17
CA LEU A 398 11.25 -19.35 16.24
C LEU A 398 10.40 -18.29 16.90
N ILE A 399 10.88 -17.05 16.90
CA ILE A 399 10.17 -15.90 17.44
C ILE A 399 9.55 -15.09 16.30
N ILE A 400 8.21 -15.06 16.25
CA ILE A 400 7.44 -14.36 15.23
C ILE A 400 6.71 -13.19 15.89
N THR A 401 7.08 -11.95 15.53
CA THR A 401 6.44 -10.75 16.08
C THR A 401 5.69 -9.99 15.01
N VAL A 402 4.37 -9.95 15.10
CA VAL A 402 3.45 -9.32 14.13
C VAL A 402 2.56 -8.29 14.82
N GLY A 403 2.05 -7.32 14.07
CA GLY A 403 1.02 -6.40 14.58
C GLY A 403 -0.28 -7.15 14.86
N ALA A 404 -1.03 -6.72 15.88
CA ALA A 404 -2.41 -7.17 16.04
C ALA A 404 -3.31 -6.59 14.93
N ASP A 405 -4.42 -7.26 14.65
CA ASP A 405 -5.49 -6.75 13.79
C ASP A 405 -6.20 -5.59 14.51
N GLU A 406 -6.98 -4.78 13.78
CA GLU A 406 -7.62 -3.56 14.34
C GLU A 406 -8.57 -3.80 15.51
N ASP A 407 -9.14 -5.00 15.62
CA ASP A 407 -9.97 -5.41 16.77
C ASP A 407 -9.12 -5.84 17.99
N GLY A 408 -7.79 -5.73 17.89
CA GLY A 408 -6.80 -6.18 18.86
C GLY A 408 -6.64 -7.70 18.91
N ALA A 409 -7.24 -8.44 17.97
CA ALA A 409 -7.04 -9.88 17.82
C ALA A 409 -5.86 -10.19 16.87
N LEU A 410 -5.60 -11.48 16.61
CA LEU A 410 -4.66 -11.89 15.56
C LEU A 410 -5.20 -13.08 14.76
N ALA A 411 -5.46 -12.87 13.47
CA ALA A 411 -5.88 -13.92 12.55
C ALA A 411 -4.70 -14.83 12.12
N LEU A 412 -4.76 -16.11 12.49
CA LEU A 412 -3.89 -17.19 12.01
C LEU A 412 -4.57 -17.89 10.82
N ARG A 413 -4.65 -17.21 9.67
CA ARG A 413 -5.52 -17.60 8.55
C ARG A 413 -5.35 -19.04 8.10
N ARG A 414 -4.12 -19.48 7.79
CA ARG A 414 -3.89 -20.84 7.27
C ARG A 414 -4.08 -21.93 8.34
N VAL A 415 -3.94 -21.57 9.62
CA VAL A 415 -4.35 -22.42 10.75
C VAL A 415 -5.88 -22.46 10.89
N GLY A 416 -6.57 -21.40 10.50
CA GLY A 416 -8.03 -21.27 10.60
C GLY A 416 -8.50 -20.81 11.98
N LEU A 417 -7.65 -20.10 12.72
CA LEU A 417 -7.94 -19.62 14.07
C LEU A 417 -7.76 -18.11 14.16
N GLN A 418 -8.53 -17.47 15.05
CA GLN A 418 -8.35 -16.10 15.49
C GLN A 418 -7.97 -16.13 16.97
N LEU A 419 -6.86 -15.48 17.31
CA LEU A 419 -6.42 -15.29 18.68
C LEU A 419 -7.09 -14.05 19.26
N LEU A 420 -7.94 -14.22 20.25
CA LEU A 420 -8.51 -13.13 21.03
C LEU A 420 -7.55 -12.79 22.18
N LEU A 421 -7.06 -11.56 22.18
CA LEU A 421 -6.05 -11.10 23.12
C LEU A 421 -6.71 -10.13 24.12
N PRO A 422 -6.76 -10.46 25.42
CA PRO A 422 -7.52 -9.68 26.41
C PRO A 422 -6.93 -8.28 26.63
N ASP A 423 -5.66 -8.10 26.32
CA ASP A 423 -4.89 -6.87 26.49
C ASP A 423 -4.81 -6.00 25.23
N HIS A 424 -5.42 -6.44 24.11
CA HIS A 424 -5.41 -5.74 22.81
C HIS A 424 -4.05 -5.10 22.46
N PRO A 425 -2.95 -5.88 22.47
CA PRO A 425 -1.62 -5.31 22.30
C PRO A 425 -1.40 -4.87 20.85
N ASP A 426 -0.63 -3.80 20.63
CA ASP A 426 -0.27 -3.37 19.26
C ASP A 426 0.56 -4.44 18.51
N ARG A 427 1.34 -5.25 19.23
CA ARG A 427 2.15 -6.34 18.68
C ARG A 427 1.99 -7.63 19.48
N VAL A 428 1.97 -8.74 18.76
CA VAL A 428 1.88 -10.09 19.29
C VAL A 428 3.17 -10.82 18.98
N THR A 429 3.81 -11.37 20.02
CA THR A 429 4.98 -12.23 19.84
C THR A 429 4.58 -13.69 20.06
N LEU A 430 4.80 -14.49 19.03
CA LEU A 430 4.57 -15.92 19.00
C LEU A 430 5.92 -16.65 19.05
N SER A 431 5.95 -17.79 19.72
CA SER A 431 7.07 -18.71 19.74
C SER A 431 6.62 -20.06 19.20
N VAL A 432 7.26 -20.52 18.13
CA VAL A 432 7.05 -21.87 17.58
C VAL A 432 8.14 -22.77 18.15
N ARG A 433 7.74 -23.83 18.85
CA ARG A 433 8.68 -24.76 19.47
C ARG A 433 8.08 -26.15 19.58
N ASP A 434 8.83 -27.17 19.13
CA ASP A 434 8.47 -28.58 19.28
C ASP A 434 7.07 -28.93 18.72
N GLY A 435 6.64 -28.18 17.68
CA GLY A 435 5.32 -28.32 17.04
C GLY A 435 4.17 -27.62 17.75
N ASP A 436 4.46 -26.97 18.88
CA ASP A 436 3.52 -26.14 19.62
C ASP A 436 3.70 -24.66 19.29
N LEU A 437 2.61 -23.91 19.45
CA LEU A 437 2.58 -22.46 19.33
C LEU A 437 2.39 -21.85 20.72
N TYR A 438 3.25 -20.93 21.11
CA TYR A 438 3.14 -20.20 22.36
C TYR A 438 2.98 -18.70 22.08
N ARG A 439 2.15 -18.02 22.86
CA ARG A 439 2.20 -16.56 22.99
C ARG A 439 3.23 -16.19 24.05
N LEU A 440 4.11 -15.24 23.74
CA LEU A 440 5.03 -14.65 24.70
C LEU A 440 4.40 -13.37 25.28
N GLY A 441 4.08 -13.39 26.57
CA GLY A 441 3.60 -12.23 27.32
C GLY A 441 4.72 -11.47 28.04
N PRO A 442 4.38 -10.38 28.75
CA PRO A 442 5.33 -9.63 29.57
C PRO A 442 6.08 -10.54 30.56
N GLY A 443 7.40 -10.41 30.60
CA GLY A 443 8.27 -11.23 31.47
C GLY A 443 8.54 -12.65 30.96
N ASP A 444 8.49 -12.87 29.65
CA ASP A 444 8.74 -14.18 28.99
C ASP A 444 7.79 -15.31 29.46
N ARG A 445 6.60 -14.93 29.93
CA ARG A 445 5.55 -15.88 30.24
C ARG A 445 5.03 -16.50 28.95
N ARG A 446 5.17 -17.83 28.82
CA ARG A 446 4.72 -18.59 27.66
C ARG A 446 3.32 -19.13 27.91
N GLN A 447 2.39 -18.75 27.07
CA GLN A 447 1.03 -19.28 27.08
C GLN A 447 0.85 -20.19 25.86
N LEU A 448 0.62 -21.48 26.08
CA LEU A 448 0.36 -22.43 25.00
C LEU A 448 -0.94 -22.03 24.27
N ILE A 449 -0.89 -21.99 22.95
CA ILE A 449 -2.02 -21.71 22.08
C ILE A 449 -2.61 -23.04 21.63
N PRO A 450 -3.86 -23.38 22.01
CA PRO A 450 -4.50 -24.60 21.56
C PRO A 450 -4.85 -24.50 20.07
N LEU A 451 -4.13 -25.25 19.24
CA LEU A 451 -4.30 -25.26 17.78
C LEU A 451 -5.40 -26.22 17.29
N ALA A 452 -5.75 -27.22 18.09
CA ALA A 452 -6.65 -28.29 17.66
C ALA A 452 -8.14 -27.87 17.66
N GLN A 453 -8.56 -27.03 18.60
CA GLN A 453 -9.94 -26.57 18.74
C GLN A 453 -10.02 -25.18 19.37
N PRO A 454 -11.07 -24.40 19.07
CA PRO A 454 -11.41 -23.19 19.81
C PRO A 454 -11.45 -23.49 21.31
N ALA A 455 -10.66 -22.77 22.09
CA ALA A 455 -10.59 -22.96 23.52
C ALA A 455 -10.26 -21.65 24.24
N THR A 456 -10.78 -21.53 25.45
CA THR A 456 -10.47 -20.42 26.36
C THR A 456 -9.38 -20.89 27.31
N GLY A 457 -8.21 -20.27 27.23
CA GLY A 457 -7.08 -20.49 28.14
C GLY A 457 -7.28 -19.80 29.49
N PRO A 458 -6.52 -20.21 30.51
CA PRO A 458 -6.65 -19.73 31.90
C PRO A 458 -6.37 -18.23 32.09
N ASP A 459 -5.74 -17.56 31.12
CA ASP A 459 -5.33 -16.15 31.19
C ASP A 459 -6.18 -15.22 30.29
N GLY A 460 -7.36 -15.66 29.87
CA GLY A 460 -8.24 -14.90 28.97
C GLY A 460 -7.82 -14.92 27.50
N LEU A 461 -6.69 -15.56 27.16
CA LEU A 461 -6.34 -15.91 25.80
C LEU A 461 -7.37 -16.92 25.27
N ALA A 462 -8.12 -16.56 24.24
CA ALA A 462 -9.08 -17.46 23.61
C ALA A 462 -8.75 -17.65 22.12
N THR A 463 -8.97 -18.86 21.62
CA THR A 463 -8.93 -19.13 20.18
C THR A 463 -10.36 -19.32 19.67
N VAL A 464 -10.67 -18.69 18.54
CA VAL A 464 -11.95 -18.83 17.84
C VAL A 464 -11.68 -19.36 16.44
N ALA A 465 -12.52 -20.27 15.95
CA ALA A 465 -12.40 -20.72 14.56
C ALA A 465 -12.72 -19.54 13.63
N LEU A 466 -11.82 -19.28 12.67
CA LEU A 466 -12.14 -18.36 11.59
C LEU A 466 -13.17 -19.00 10.67
N PRO A 467 -14.21 -18.25 10.25
CA PRO A 467 -15.17 -18.75 9.28
C PRO A 467 -14.46 -19.13 7.97
N ARG A 468 -14.85 -20.26 7.41
CA ARG A 468 -14.35 -20.76 6.13
C ARG A 468 -15.51 -20.89 5.14
N SER A 469 -15.28 -20.54 3.88
CA SER A 469 -16.20 -20.92 2.81
C SER A 469 -16.18 -22.45 2.63
N SER A 470 -17.16 -23.01 1.89
CA SER A 470 -17.12 -24.43 1.46
C SER A 470 -15.87 -24.77 0.63
N ALA A 471 -15.32 -23.76 -0.01
CA ALA A 471 -14.09 -23.77 -0.78
C ALA A 471 -12.85 -23.78 0.14
N GLY A 472 -13.03 -23.61 1.46
CA GLY A 472 -11.95 -23.59 2.44
C GLY A 472 -11.25 -22.23 2.58
N ILE A 473 -11.76 -21.19 1.90
CA ILE A 473 -11.23 -19.82 1.99
C ILE A 473 -11.56 -19.25 3.36
N VAL A 474 -10.53 -18.75 4.05
CA VAL A 474 -10.66 -18.19 5.40
C VAL A 474 -11.10 -16.73 5.33
N ILE A 475 -12.11 -16.37 6.11
CA ILE A 475 -12.71 -15.03 6.10
C ILE A 475 -12.37 -14.34 7.43
N THR A 476 -11.77 -13.16 7.33
CA THR A 476 -11.44 -12.31 8.48
C THR A 476 -12.28 -11.05 8.45
N THR A 477 -12.84 -10.63 9.59
CA THR A 477 -13.68 -9.42 9.68
C THR A 477 -12.93 -8.17 10.09
N ALA A 478 -11.73 -8.32 10.67
CA ALA A 478 -10.91 -7.22 11.12
C ALA A 478 -9.79 -6.90 10.11
N ARG A 479 -9.40 -5.63 10.05
CA ARG A 479 -8.28 -5.18 9.22
C ARG A 479 -6.99 -5.77 9.77
N SER A 480 -6.23 -6.37 8.88
CA SER A 480 -4.91 -6.88 9.22
C SER A 480 -3.86 -5.78 9.13
N ASP A 481 -3.00 -5.65 10.15
CA ASP A 481 -1.84 -4.74 10.12
C ASP A 481 -0.99 -4.95 8.86
N TRP A 482 -0.85 -6.21 8.44
CA TRP A 482 -0.18 -6.60 7.22
C TRP A 482 -0.80 -5.97 5.96
N LEU A 483 -2.13 -6.00 5.84
CA LEU A 483 -2.85 -5.41 4.69
C LEU A 483 -2.85 -3.88 4.75
N ALA A 484 -2.85 -3.29 5.95
CA ALA A 484 -2.75 -1.84 6.12
C ALA A 484 -1.46 -1.26 5.53
N ARG A 485 -0.37 -2.03 5.53
CA ARG A 485 0.93 -1.64 4.96
C ARG A 485 0.99 -1.73 3.44
N LEU A 486 0.12 -2.54 2.83
CA LEU A 486 0.05 -2.79 1.39
C LEU A 486 -0.65 -1.67 0.61
N ALA A 487 -1.57 -0.95 1.27
CA ALA A 487 -2.36 0.12 0.68
C ALA A 487 -2.72 1.17 1.74
N PRO A 488 -2.29 2.45 1.61
CA PRO A 488 -2.80 3.52 2.46
C PRO A 488 -4.31 3.66 2.25
N TRP A 489 -5.08 3.40 3.31
CA TRP A 489 -6.55 3.29 3.26
C TRP A 489 -7.28 4.62 3.08
N SER A 490 -6.60 5.76 2.90
CA SER A 490 -7.26 6.96 2.35
C SER A 490 -7.90 6.69 0.98
N ALA A 491 -7.47 5.64 0.28
CA ALA A 491 -8.08 5.14 -0.97
C ALA A 491 -9.23 4.13 -0.77
N ILE A 492 -9.50 3.64 0.45
CA ILE A 492 -10.49 2.60 0.74
C ILE A 492 -11.24 2.98 2.03
N GLY A 493 -12.45 3.53 1.90
CA GLY A 493 -13.18 4.21 2.97
C GLY A 493 -13.45 3.42 4.27
N SER A 494 -13.47 4.13 5.39
CA SER A 494 -13.65 3.61 6.75
C SER A 494 -15.12 3.43 7.16
N ALA A 495 -15.53 2.22 7.54
CA ALA A 495 -16.42 1.93 8.67
C ALA A 495 -16.93 0.47 8.62
N VAL A 496 -16.61 -0.35 9.63
CA VAL A 496 -17.42 -1.53 9.97
C VAL A 496 -17.50 -1.66 11.48
N THR A 497 -18.70 -1.50 12.02
CA THR A 497 -19.05 -2.07 13.32
C THR A 497 -19.57 -3.48 13.10
N SER A 498 -18.91 -4.46 13.73
CA SER A 498 -19.28 -5.88 13.66
C SER A 498 -20.63 -6.12 14.36
N THR A 499 -21.73 -6.13 13.61
CA THR A 499 -23.04 -6.52 14.17
C THR A 499 -23.32 -8.01 13.92
N PRO A 500 -24.03 -8.71 14.84
CA PRO A 500 -24.44 -10.11 14.64
C PRO A 500 -25.33 -10.35 13.41
N GLU A 501 -25.99 -9.30 12.91
CA GLU A 501 -26.80 -9.36 11.69
C GLU A 501 -25.94 -9.43 10.43
N TRP A 502 -24.81 -8.71 10.38
CA TRP A 502 -23.83 -8.83 9.31
C TRP A 502 -23.33 -10.27 9.17
N ARG A 503 -23.05 -10.95 10.30
CA ARG A 503 -22.49 -12.31 10.30
C ARG A 503 -23.47 -13.29 9.67
N ARG A 504 -24.76 -13.22 10.05
CA ARG A 504 -25.83 -14.03 9.44
C ARG A 504 -25.99 -13.82 7.93
N ARG A 505 -25.80 -12.58 7.44
CA ARG A 505 -25.93 -12.26 6.01
C ARG A 505 -24.74 -12.77 5.19
N VAL A 506 -23.53 -12.70 5.74
CA VAL A 506 -22.34 -13.29 5.12
C VAL A 506 -22.44 -14.80 5.08
N ASP A 507 -22.86 -15.44 6.18
CA ASP A 507 -23.06 -16.89 6.21
C ASP A 507 -24.08 -17.34 5.14
N ALA A 508 -25.19 -16.60 4.97
CA ALA A 508 -26.19 -16.89 3.93
C ALA A 508 -25.65 -16.72 2.49
N ALA A 509 -24.84 -15.69 2.23
CA ALA A 509 -24.22 -15.47 0.92
C ALA A 509 -23.16 -16.54 0.59
N LEU A 510 -22.40 -16.97 1.60
CA LEU A 510 -21.41 -18.05 1.48
C LEU A 510 -22.07 -19.40 1.27
N ASP A 511 -23.22 -19.67 1.90
CA ASP A 511 -24.00 -20.89 1.68
C ASP A 511 -24.57 -20.98 0.26
N VAL A 512 -24.84 -19.85 -0.40
CA VAL A 512 -25.23 -19.80 -1.82
C VAL A 512 -24.01 -20.12 -2.71
N LEU A 513 -22.88 -19.44 -2.50
CA LEU A 513 -21.62 -19.73 -3.20
C LEU A 513 -21.16 -21.19 -3.00
N ALA A 514 -21.40 -21.74 -1.83
CA ALA A 514 -21.05 -23.11 -1.47
C ALA A 514 -21.85 -24.18 -2.18
N ARG A 515 -23.14 -23.91 -2.42
CA ARG A 515 -24.02 -24.82 -3.14
C ARG A 515 -23.69 -24.85 -4.63
N ASP A 516 -23.29 -23.73 -5.21
CA ASP A 516 -22.96 -23.64 -6.64
C ASP A 516 -21.52 -24.11 -6.98
N THR A 517 -20.58 -24.03 -6.03
CA THR A 517 -19.19 -24.53 -6.22
C THR A 517 -19.02 -26.04 -6.03
N ALA A 518 -20.05 -26.76 -5.58
CA ALA A 518 -20.01 -28.21 -5.39
C ALA A 518 -19.81 -29.01 -6.70
N HIS A 519 -19.92 -28.36 -7.88
CA HIS A 519 -19.69 -28.97 -9.20
C HIS A 519 -18.33 -28.60 -9.83
N THR A 520 -17.52 -27.77 -9.19
CA THR A 520 -16.20 -27.32 -9.67
C THR A 520 -15.15 -27.47 -8.56
N LYS A 521 -14.93 -28.71 -8.11
CA LYS A 521 -14.01 -29.06 -7.01
C LYS A 521 -12.54 -28.68 -7.23
N ASP A 522 -12.13 -28.28 -8.43
CA ASP A 522 -10.71 -28.13 -8.80
C ASP A 522 -10.23 -26.68 -9.00
N GLN A 523 -11.05 -25.64 -8.79
CA GLN A 523 -10.68 -24.24 -9.16
C GLN A 523 -10.64 -23.21 -8.03
N VAL A 524 -10.58 -23.67 -6.79
CA VAL A 524 -10.71 -22.78 -5.62
C VAL A 524 -9.42 -22.04 -5.25
N SER A 525 -8.28 -22.36 -5.86
CA SER A 525 -6.98 -21.78 -5.53
C SER A 525 -6.76 -20.34 -6.01
N LEU A 526 -7.74 -19.69 -6.66
CA LEU A 526 -7.57 -18.39 -7.31
C LEU A 526 -8.51 -17.27 -6.83
N VAL A 527 -9.38 -17.54 -5.85
CA VAL A 527 -10.16 -16.49 -5.19
C VAL A 527 -9.61 -16.27 -3.81
N SER A 528 -8.98 -15.14 -3.60
CA SER A 528 -8.73 -14.66 -2.26
C SER A 528 -8.93 -13.17 -2.27
N TRP A 529 -9.64 -12.70 -1.24
CA TRP A 529 -10.05 -11.33 -0.95
C TRP A 529 -11.39 -10.87 -1.54
N ALA A 530 -12.40 -10.86 -0.66
CA ALA A 530 -13.58 -10.02 -0.80
C ALA A 530 -13.89 -9.30 0.53
N LEU A 531 -14.35 -8.04 0.43
CA LEU A 531 -14.98 -7.07 1.38
C LEU A 531 -14.16 -5.75 1.55
N LEU A 532 -14.64 -4.49 1.41
CA LEU A 532 -15.98 -3.82 1.42
C LEU A 532 -15.99 -2.44 0.70
N ARG A 533 -17.14 -1.96 0.17
CA ARG A 533 -17.47 -0.51 0.04
C ARG A 533 -18.93 -0.16 0.42
N GLU A 534 -19.00 0.82 1.34
CA GLU A 534 -19.98 1.84 1.80
C GLU A 534 -21.50 1.63 1.84
N GLY A 535 -22.04 1.97 3.02
CA GLY A 535 -23.18 2.87 3.12
C GLY A 535 -22.75 4.31 2.79
N ALA A 536 -23.07 4.75 1.59
CA ALA A 536 -23.23 6.16 1.26
C ALA A 536 -24.72 6.35 0.94
N ALA A 537 -25.33 7.39 1.50
CA ALA A 537 -26.70 7.76 1.21
C ALA A 537 -26.90 7.85 -0.32
N ALA A 538 -28.05 7.39 -0.79
CA ALA A 538 -28.46 7.48 -2.18
C ALA A 538 -28.27 8.92 -2.71
N GLY A 539 -27.27 9.15 -3.57
CA GLY A 539 -27.12 10.46 -4.20
C GLY A 539 -25.77 10.89 -4.77
N CYS A 540 -24.77 10.03 -5.00
CA CYS A 540 -23.52 10.46 -5.65
C CYS A 540 -23.44 9.94 -7.10
N PRO A 541 -23.54 10.81 -8.11
CA PRO A 541 -23.22 10.50 -9.51
C PRO A 541 -21.73 10.80 -9.79
N ASP A 542 -21.11 9.86 -10.52
CA ASP A 542 -19.88 9.98 -11.32
C ASP A 542 -18.47 9.67 -10.72
N GLU A 543 -17.99 8.48 -11.12
CA GLU A 543 -16.70 8.14 -11.76
C GLU A 543 -15.37 8.79 -11.31
N HIS A 544 -14.65 8.11 -10.42
CA HIS A 544 -13.18 8.08 -10.45
C HIS A 544 -12.67 6.63 -10.45
N PRO A 545 -11.78 6.23 -11.38
CA PRO A 545 -11.14 4.92 -11.36
C PRO A 545 -10.04 4.88 -10.29
N ILE A 546 -10.21 4.01 -9.29
CA ILE A 546 -9.16 3.65 -8.32
C ILE A 546 -8.07 2.84 -9.05
N PRO A 547 -6.77 2.94 -8.69
CA PRO A 547 -5.73 2.09 -9.29
C PRO A 547 -6.12 0.61 -9.14
N GLU A 548 -6.21 -0.11 -10.26
CA GLU A 548 -6.50 -1.54 -10.28
C GLU A 548 -5.47 -2.29 -9.40
N MET A 549 -5.88 -2.77 -8.23
CA MET A 549 -5.11 -3.75 -7.46
C MET A 549 -5.54 -5.16 -7.90
N PRO A 550 -4.65 -5.98 -8.48
CA PRO A 550 -4.97 -7.35 -8.83
C PRO A 550 -5.37 -8.13 -7.58
N GLY A 551 -6.58 -8.69 -7.56
CA GLY A 551 -7.02 -9.63 -6.54
C GLY A 551 -7.70 -9.05 -5.30
N LEU A 552 -8.19 -7.80 -5.30
CA LEU A 552 -9.01 -7.27 -4.19
C LEU A 552 -10.43 -6.93 -4.66
N VAL A 553 -11.45 -7.52 -4.02
CA VAL A 553 -12.86 -7.24 -4.32
C VAL A 553 -13.52 -6.46 -3.18
N LEU A 554 -14.08 -5.29 -3.47
CA LEU A 554 -14.88 -4.50 -2.54
C LEU A 554 -16.37 -4.66 -2.89
N ALA A 555 -17.20 -5.14 -1.96
CA ALA A 555 -18.65 -5.30 -2.17
C ALA A 555 -19.48 -4.69 -1.04
N ASN A 556 -20.70 -4.28 -1.37
CA ASN A 556 -21.67 -3.68 -0.45
C ASN A 556 -22.45 -4.78 0.31
N ALA A 557 -22.62 -4.62 1.63
CA ALA A 557 -23.35 -5.55 2.50
C ALA A 557 -24.85 -5.72 2.19
N ASN A 558 -25.42 -4.84 1.35
CA ASN A 558 -26.85 -4.86 0.98
C ASN A 558 -27.13 -5.48 -0.40
N ALA A 559 -26.12 -6.04 -1.08
CA ALA A 559 -26.28 -6.60 -2.43
C ALA A 559 -25.47 -7.91 -2.59
N PRO A 560 -25.95 -9.05 -2.06
CA PRO A 560 -25.23 -10.33 -2.10
C PRO A 560 -24.90 -10.79 -3.53
N GLU A 561 -25.74 -10.47 -4.51
CA GLU A 561 -25.49 -10.69 -5.93
C GLU A 561 -24.27 -9.92 -6.45
N ARG A 562 -23.96 -8.73 -5.90
CA ARG A 562 -22.76 -7.96 -6.27
C ARG A 562 -21.49 -8.54 -5.64
N LEU A 563 -21.58 -9.11 -4.45
CA LEU A 563 -20.46 -9.83 -3.83
C LEU A 563 -20.11 -11.10 -4.62
N ALA A 564 -21.12 -11.90 -4.97
CA ALA A 564 -20.93 -13.10 -5.81
C ALA A 564 -20.34 -12.72 -7.18
N MET A 565 -20.89 -11.69 -7.84
CA MET A 565 -20.38 -11.20 -9.12
C MET A 565 -18.93 -10.72 -9.03
N ALA A 566 -18.59 -9.97 -7.98
CA ALA A 566 -17.27 -9.37 -7.86
C ALA A 566 -16.20 -10.39 -7.45
N VAL A 567 -16.54 -11.35 -6.58
CA VAL A 567 -15.72 -12.55 -6.30
C VAL A 567 -15.42 -13.29 -7.60
N ALA A 568 -16.44 -13.49 -8.42
CA ALA A 568 -16.32 -14.24 -9.65
C ALA A 568 -15.58 -13.44 -10.75
N CYS A 569 -15.63 -12.10 -10.74
CA CYS A 569 -14.79 -11.23 -11.57
C CYS A 569 -13.31 -11.26 -11.14
N ALA A 570 -13.00 -11.29 -9.84
CA ALA A 570 -11.63 -11.43 -9.38
C ALA A 570 -11.06 -12.81 -9.70
N GLN A 571 -11.87 -13.86 -9.61
CA GLN A 571 -11.49 -15.19 -10.08
C GLN A 571 -11.12 -15.18 -11.56
N ALA A 572 -12.00 -14.62 -12.40
CA ALA A 572 -11.75 -14.51 -13.83
C ALA A 572 -10.50 -13.69 -14.13
N ARG A 573 -10.27 -12.57 -13.42
CA ARG A 573 -9.06 -11.74 -13.61
C ARG A 573 -7.79 -12.46 -13.19
N ALA A 574 -7.81 -13.20 -12.07
CA ALA A 574 -6.67 -13.97 -11.61
C ALA A 574 -6.35 -15.14 -12.56
N GLU A 575 -7.37 -15.82 -13.10
CA GLU A 575 -7.24 -16.83 -14.16
C GLU A 575 -6.63 -16.22 -15.42
N ILE A 576 -7.10 -15.04 -15.82
CA ILE A 576 -6.60 -14.29 -16.99
C ILE A 576 -5.15 -13.86 -16.82
N ASP A 577 -4.76 -13.33 -15.65
CA ASP A 577 -3.39 -12.89 -15.41
C ASP A 577 -2.45 -14.09 -15.33
N ALA A 578 -2.88 -15.21 -14.74
CA ALA A 578 -2.13 -16.46 -14.77
C ALA A 578 -1.93 -16.98 -16.21
N VAL A 579 -2.96 -16.93 -17.06
CA VAL A 579 -2.85 -17.28 -18.47
C VAL A 579 -1.93 -16.31 -19.22
N ALA A 580 -2.07 -15.00 -19.01
CA ALA A 580 -1.27 -13.97 -19.69
C ALA A 580 0.23 -14.04 -19.31
N GLU A 581 0.54 -14.26 -18.03
CA GLU A 581 1.91 -14.47 -17.57
C GLU A 581 2.48 -15.77 -18.13
N SER A 582 1.71 -16.86 -18.10
CA SER A 582 2.16 -18.16 -18.60
C SER A 582 2.39 -18.16 -20.12
N PHE A 583 1.59 -17.42 -20.88
CA PHE A 583 1.82 -17.22 -22.31
C PHE A 583 3.02 -16.32 -22.61
N SER A 584 3.29 -15.32 -21.77
CA SER A 584 4.48 -14.50 -21.92
C SER A 584 5.76 -15.34 -21.81
N LEU A 585 5.73 -16.43 -21.03
CA LEU A 585 6.80 -17.42 -20.91
C LEU A 585 6.95 -18.30 -22.15
N VAL A 586 5.84 -18.80 -22.74
CA VAL A 586 5.90 -19.63 -23.96
C VAL A 586 6.37 -18.82 -25.19
N ALA A 587 6.07 -17.51 -25.20
CA ALA A 587 6.42 -16.61 -26.29
C ALA A 587 7.81 -15.95 -26.14
N GLU A 588 8.52 -16.13 -25.02
CA GLU A 588 9.89 -15.63 -24.83
C GLU A 588 10.86 -16.33 -25.80
N GLY A 589 11.26 -15.60 -26.84
CA GLY A 589 12.24 -16.04 -27.84
C GLY A 589 11.65 -16.51 -29.17
N THR A 590 10.33 -16.68 -29.27
CA THR A 590 9.65 -17.20 -30.48
C THR A 590 8.76 -16.18 -31.19
N VAL A 591 8.33 -15.11 -30.50
CA VAL A 591 7.41 -14.09 -31.04
C VAL A 591 7.90 -12.69 -30.70
N ALA A 592 7.78 -11.75 -31.66
CA ALA A 592 8.17 -10.37 -31.49
C ALA A 592 7.39 -9.68 -30.34
N PRO A 593 8.00 -8.77 -29.55
CA PRO A 593 7.36 -8.17 -28.37
C PRO A 593 6.01 -7.48 -28.64
N ALA A 594 5.85 -6.84 -29.80
CA ALA A 594 4.62 -6.16 -30.19
C ALA A 594 3.46 -7.14 -30.47
N GLU A 595 3.76 -8.27 -31.13
CA GLU A 595 2.79 -9.33 -31.42
C GLU A 595 2.38 -10.07 -30.14
N ARG A 596 3.32 -10.25 -29.21
CA ARG A 596 3.07 -10.82 -27.88
C ARG A 596 2.05 -10.00 -27.09
N LYS A 597 2.19 -8.66 -27.08
CA LYS A 597 1.24 -7.76 -26.43
C LYS A 597 -0.16 -7.81 -27.07
N ALA A 598 -0.23 -7.82 -28.40
CA ALA A 598 -1.51 -7.91 -29.12
C ALA A 598 -2.23 -9.25 -28.87
N TRP A 599 -1.49 -10.35 -28.75
CA TRP A 599 -2.03 -11.67 -28.43
C TRP A 599 -2.50 -11.79 -26.99
N VAL A 600 -1.73 -11.30 -26.01
CA VAL A 600 -2.16 -11.27 -24.61
C VAL A 600 -3.47 -10.50 -24.46
N LEU A 601 -3.60 -9.34 -25.13
CA LEU A 601 -4.84 -8.57 -25.15
C LEU A 601 -6.00 -9.34 -25.80
N LYS A 602 -5.75 -10.09 -26.88
CA LYS A 602 -6.76 -10.93 -27.53
C LYS A 602 -7.23 -12.09 -26.65
N ILE A 603 -6.32 -12.79 -25.97
CA ILE A 603 -6.64 -13.87 -25.03
C ILE A 603 -7.44 -13.32 -23.84
N ARG A 604 -6.99 -12.19 -23.27
CA ARG A 604 -7.71 -11.46 -22.21
C ARG A 604 -9.17 -11.19 -22.63
N ARG A 605 -9.36 -10.61 -23.81
CA ARG A 605 -10.69 -10.23 -24.35
C ARG A 605 -11.60 -11.43 -24.61
N GLU A 606 -11.11 -12.47 -25.29
CA GLU A 606 -11.93 -13.65 -25.64
C GLU A 606 -12.28 -14.50 -24.42
N TYR A 607 -11.37 -14.60 -23.44
CA TYR A 607 -11.62 -15.31 -22.18
C TYR A 607 -12.63 -14.56 -21.30
N LEU A 608 -12.47 -13.24 -21.13
CA LEU A 608 -13.45 -12.39 -20.45
C LEU A 608 -14.85 -12.57 -21.04
N ARG A 609 -14.94 -12.52 -22.38
CA ARG A 609 -16.22 -12.64 -23.09
C ARG A 609 -16.88 -14.01 -22.88
N ALA A 610 -16.12 -15.11 -22.95
CA ALA A 610 -16.63 -16.45 -22.72
C ALA A 610 -17.06 -16.68 -21.26
N ARG A 611 -16.27 -16.20 -20.29
CA ARG A 611 -16.51 -16.42 -18.87
C ARG A 611 -17.67 -15.58 -18.33
N ILE A 612 -17.74 -14.30 -18.71
CA ILE A 612 -18.89 -13.42 -18.39
C ILE A 612 -20.19 -14.00 -18.96
N GLY A 613 -20.16 -14.53 -20.19
CA GLY A 613 -21.32 -15.18 -20.80
C GLY A 613 -21.78 -16.43 -20.03
N GLN A 614 -20.83 -17.27 -19.59
CA GLN A 614 -21.13 -18.45 -18.80
C GLN A 614 -21.70 -18.09 -17.41
N MET A 615 -21.09 -17.12 -16.71
CA MET A 615 -21.50 -16.70 -15.37
C MET A 615 -22.86 -15.99 -15.38
N ALA A 616 -23.18 -15.23 -16.43
CA ALA A 616 -24.49 -14.61 -16.57
C ALA A 616 -25.61 -15.64 -16.74
N VAL A 617 -25.34 -16.75 -17.44
CA VAL A 617 -26.28 -17.86 -17.59
C VAL A 617 -26.40 -18.66 -16.29
N GLU A 618 -25.30 -18.93 -15.59
CA GLU A 618 -25.30 -19.59 -14.28
C GLU A 618 -26.08 -18.78 -13.23
N ALA A 619 -25.89 -17.45 -13.17
CA ALA A 619 -26.62 -16.57 -12.27
C ALA A 619 -28.13 -16.47 -12.59
N GLN A 620 -28.51 -16.51 -13.87
CA GLN A 620 -29.92 -16.43 -14.30
C GLN A 620 -30.69 -17.73 -14.02
N VAL A 621 -30.02 -18.89 -14.11
CA VAL A 621 -30.59 -20.20 -13.74
C VAL A 621 -30.78 -20.32 -12.22
N SER A 622 -29.83 -19.83 -11.41
CA SER A 622 -29.93 -19.90 -9.94
C SER A 622 -30.98 -18.97 -9.31
N LEU A 623 -31.46 -17.94 -10.04
CA LEU A 623 -32.52 -17.03 -9.58
C LEU A 623 -33.95 -17.54 -9.85
N GLY A 624 -34.10 -18.74 -10.43
CA GLY A 624 -35.40 -19.40 -10.58
C GLY A 624 -36.30 -18.86 -11.69
N GLU A 625 -35.76 -18.09 -12.64
CA GLU A 625 -36.51 -17.77 -13.86
C GLU A 625 -36.54 -19.00 -14.80
N PRO A 626 -37.74 -19.42 -15.28
CA PRO A 626 -37.84 -20.56 -16.17
C PRO A 626 -37.26 -20.17 -17.54
N THR A 627 -36.09 -20.71 -17.88
CA THR A 627 -35.54 -20.60 -19.23
C THR A 627 -35.89 -21.85 -20.03
N ASP A 628 -36.95 -21.76 -20.83
CA ASP A 628 -37.46 -22.85 -21.69
C ASP A 628 -36.58 -23.12 -22.94
N ARG A 629 -35.27 -22.82 -22.87
CA ARG A 629 -34.34 -22.96 -24.00
C ARG A 629 -33.07 -23.70 -23.58
N SER A 630 -32.74 -24.78 -24.29
CA SER A 630 -31.42 -25.41 -24.20
C SER A 630 -30.36 -24.50 -24.82
N TRP A 631 -29.41 -24.04 -24.01
CA TRP A 631 -28.31 -23.20 -24.46
C TRP A 631 -27.14 -24.09 -24.90
N ASP A 632 -26.73 -24.01 -26.17
CA ASP A 632 -25.47 -24.60 -26.63
C ASP A 632 -24.36 -23.52 -26.73
N ALA A 633 -23.11 -23.98 -26.92
CA ALA A 633 -21.93 -23.12 -26.98
C ALA A 633 -21.89 -22.15 -28.17
N SER A 634 -22.78 -22.30 -29.16
CA SER A 634 -22.98 -21.36 -30.27
C SER A 634 -24.01 -20.28 -29.91
N THR A 635 -25.06 -20.65 -29.15
CA THR A 635 -26.06 -19.72 -28.61
C THR A 635 -25.45 -18.77 -27.58
N LEU A 636 -24.53 -19.25 -26.74
CA LEU A 636 -23.79 -18.43 -25.77
C LEU A 636 -22.89 -17.36 -26.42
N ARG A 637 -22.39 -17.58 -27.64
CA ARG A 637 -21.54 -16.61 -28.36
C ARG A 637 -22.33 -15.51 -29.06
N SER A 638 -23.63 -15.72 -29.29
CA SER A 638 -24.52 -14.83 -30.04
C SER A 638 -25.60 -14.18 -29.17
N ALA A 639 -25.71 -14.56 -27.90
CA ALA A 639 -26.65 -13.96 -26.96
C ALA A 639 -26.32 -12.48 -26.71
N PRO A 640 -27.32 -11.57 -26.76
CA PRO A 640 -27.08 -10.17 -26.45
C PRO A 640 -26.64 -10.04 -24.99
N LEU A 641 -25.48 -9.40 -24.78
CA LEU A 641 -24.97 -9.10 -23.45
C LEU A 641 -26.05 -8.35 -22.65
N THR A 642 -26.27 -8.79 -21.41
CA THR A 642 -27.04 -8.04 -20.43
C THR A 642 -26.47 -6.61 -20.32
N PRO A 643 -27.26 -5.60 -19.95
CA PRO A 643 -26.77 -4.24 -19.78
C PRO A 643 -25.49 -4.17 -18.93
N TRP A 644 -25.39 -5.04 -17.92
CA TRP A 644 -24.22 -5.18 -17.05
C TRP A 644 -23.04 -5.89 -17.70
N GLY A 645 -23.26 -6.97 -18.46
CA GLY A 645 -22.20 -7.62 -19.23
C GLY A 645 -21.57 -6.68 -20.28
N ARG A 646 -22.34 -5.70 -20.76
CA ARG A 646 -21.88 -4.65 -21.67
C ARG A 646 -20.98 -3.62 -20.96
N VAL A 647 -21.39 -3.13 -19.79
CA VAL A 647 -20.60 -2.20 -18.96
C VAL A 647 -19.26 -2.81 -18.51
N ILE A 648 -19.23 -4.11 -18.20
CA ILE A 648 -17.99 -4.79 -17.80
C ILE A 648 -17.02 -4.92 -18.98
N LEU A 649 -17.52 -5.28 -20.18
CA LEU A 649 -16.69 -5.35 -21.37
C LEU A 649 -16.18 -3.96 -21.80
N GLU A 650 -17.00 -2.92 -21.69
CA GLU A 650 -16.61 -1.53 -22.00
C GLU A 650 -15.59 -0.94 -21.02
N ARG A 651 -15.54 -1.42 -19.76
CA ARG A 651 -14.53 -1.00 -18.77
C ARG A 651 -13.28 -1.89 -18.75
N CYS A 652 -13.32 -3.06 -19.38
CA CYS A 652 -12.16 -3.96 -19.53
C CYS A 652 -11.38 -3.73 -20.83
N ASP A 653 -12.03 -3.18 -21.87
CA ASP A 653 -11.38 -2.62 -23.06
C ASP A 653 -10.70 -1.28 -22.74
#